data_AF-A0A935YFQ5-F1
#
_entry.id   AF-A0A935YFQ5-F1
#
_cell.length_a   1.000
_cell.length_b   1.000
_cell.length_c   1.000
_cell.angle_alpha   90.00
_cell.angle_beta   90.00
_cell.angle_gamma   90.00
#
_symmetry.space_group_name_H-M   'P 1'
#
loop_
_entity.id
_entity.type
_entity.pdbx_description
1 polymer ?
#
loop_
_entity_poly.entity_id
_entity_poly.type
_entity_poly.pdbx_seq_one_letter_code
_entity_poly.pdbx_strand_id
1 'polypeptide(L)'
;MLTAVLASFTPVPAYIGPGAGFALGGSFLFALAGIALALLALLLWPARVTIRSLRGRGRRRGARARRVVVLGLDGLDPVLARRWMDEGQLPHLDALRREGGFRPLGTTWPAMSPVGWSTFATGVDASGHNIFDFLTRDRQTHLPTLSSTRLRRAPARRLGPLTLPGGGHPFESLKRSKPFWTTCAQAGVPTSILRVPITFPPDRFGGKLLSAMCVPDLRGTQGTFTEFREPGRDGEDNGAATTGGVRLVLSAERNDRFRGELPGPDAPDGRGPLVVPVTVTVDRANARATFSLAGRTCTLGPEQYSDWIPVSFGRGAQQAHGICRLRVTAFAPRFAFYVTPLHIDPGKPAVPISNPPHLAMTLAKLQGPYATLGLAEDTWALNERVIDEQAFLEQAYAIHEERRRQFLHALDRTPEGVVSVVFDATDRIQHMFFRYLDPEHPANRGKDTERHKDAIADLYRRADALVGETRARLRPGDVLLVASDHGFKQFQRGVNLNAWFRENGYLFLKSDPAGGPLPAINAGTRFEVADIDWPRTRAYTNGLAGFYLNIKGREHDGCVEPAQVDALKRELVDRLRGLPDPGRGGQEAITELWASEDIYRGPYRENGPDVIVGYRQGYRADWDAAVGAVTGDVISDNTRSWSGDHCMDPRQVPGVLFSSVPFAAGKPNLVDLAPTVLDLLGLPRPAHMTGRSIFSGDGEAA
;
A
#
# COMPACT_ATOMS: atom_id res chain seq x y z
N MET A 1 3.97 -4.52 -74.01
CA MET A 1 3.88 -3.07 -73.73
C MET A 1 4.05 -2.83 -72.24
N LEU A 2 5.25 -3.05 -71.71
CA LEU A 2 5.52 -2.94 -70.27
C LEU A 2 6.98 -2.50 -70.07
N THR A 3 7.32 -1.33 -70.59
CA THR A 3 8.61 -0.65 -70.40
C THR A 3 8.50 0.77 -70.95
N ALA A 4 7.92 1.69 -70.16
CA ALA A 4 8.13 3.15 -70.25
C ALA A 4 7.14 3.94 -69.36
N VAL A 5 7.25 3.85 -68.03
CA VAL A 5 6.92 4.96 -67.11
C VAL A 5 7.86 4.88 -65.90
N LEU A 6 9.16 5.01 -66.16
CA LEU A 6 10.19 5.27 -65.16
C LEU A 6 11.08 6.39 -65.69
N ALA A 7 10.55 7.60 -65.73
CA ALA A 7 11.33 8.82 -65.93
C ALA A 7 10.47 10.01 -65.51
N SER A 8 10.55 10.40 -64.22
CA SER A 8 10.34 11.77 -63.73
C SER A 8 10.43 11.82 -62.20
N PHE A 9 11.59 11.51 -61.61
CA PHE A 9 11.98 12.10 -60.33
C PHE A 9 13.51 12.25 -60.31
N THR A 10 13.95 13.48 -60.11
CA THR A 10 15.35 13.88 -59.97
C THR A 10 15.94 13.28 -58.67
N PRO A 11 17.18 12.77 -58.67
CA PRO A 11 17.83 12.37 -57.44
C PRO A 11 18.19 13.64 -56.65
N VAL A 12 17.44 13.93 -55.59
CA VAL A 12 17.92 14.80 -54.53
C VAL A 12 19.04 14.03 -53.82
N PRO A 13 20.27 14.55 -53.71
CA PRO A 13 21.28 13.93 -52.87
C PRO A 13 20.86 14.14 -51.41
N ALA A 14 20.05 13.22 -50.89
CA ALA A 14 19.80 13.14 -49.46
C ALA A 14 21.14 12.73 -48.81
N TYR A 15 21.79 13.68 -48.17
CA TYR A 15 22.88 13.42 -47.25
C TYR A 15 22.35 12.50 -46.14
N ILE A 16 22.58 11.19 -46.30
CA ILE A 16 22.46 10.24 -45.21
C ILE A 16 23.71 10.47 -44.36
N GLY A 17 23.58 11.33 -43.35
CA GLY A 17 24.64 11.52 -42.36
C GLY A 17 25.07 10.16 -41.76
N PRO A 18 26.27 10.09 -41.15
CA PRO A 18 26.90 8.82 -40.74
C PRO A 18 26.01 7.93 -39.84
N GLY A 19 24.96 8.49 -39.22
CA GLY A 19 24.04 7.79 -38.32
C GLY A 19 23.29 6.58 -38.89
N ALA A 20 22.99 6.49 -40.19
CA ALA A 20 22.25 5.33 -40.72
C ALA A 20 23.11 4.05 -40.77
N GLY A 21 24.41 4.19 -41.09
CA GLY A 21 25.37 3.09 -41.03
C GLY A 21 25.67 2.65 -39.59
N PHE A 22 25.72 3.59 -38.64
CA PHE A 22 25.83 3.30 -37.21
C PHE A 22 24.58 2.64 -36.62
N ALA A 23 23.38 2.97 -37.10
CA ALA A 23 22.13 2.34 -36.66
C ALA A 23 21.97 0.90 -37.18
N LEU A 24 22.34 0.64 -38.44
CA LEU A 24 22.36 -0.72 -39.02
C LEU A 24 23.48 -1.58 -38.42
N GLY A 25 24.70 -1.05 -38.32
CA GLY A 25 25.84 -1.74 -37.71
C GLY A 25 25.62 -2.01 -36.22
N GLY A 26 25.09 -1.05 -35.47
CA GLY A 26 24.75 -1.20 -34.06
C GLY A 26 23.67 -2.23 -33.82
N SER A 27 22.56 -2.19 -34.56
CA SER A 27 21.46 -3.15 -34.41
C SER A 27 21.87 -4.58 -34.75
N PHE A 28 22.72 -4.76 -35.78
CA PHE A 28 23.26 -6.06 -36.15
C PHE A 28 24.26 -6.60 -35.12
N LEU A 29 25.13 -5.74 -34.59
CA LEU A 29 26.05 -6.09 -33.49
C LEU A 29 25.29 -6.47 -32.21
N PHE A 30 24.19 -5.79 -31.87
CA PHE A 30 23.34 -6.18 -30.74
C PHE A 30 22.64 -7.52 -30.96
N ALA A 31 22.19 -7.81 -32.18
CA ALA A 31 21.61 -9.10 -32.52
C ALA A 31 22.66 -10.23 -32.42
N LEU A 32 23.86 -10.03 -32.97
CA LEU A 32 24.99 -10.96 -32.88
C LEU A 32 25.44 -11.17 -31.43
N ALA A 33 25.58 -10.10 -30.65
CA ALA A 33 25.89 -10.18 -29.23
C ALA A 33 24.80 -10.93 -28.46
N GLY A 34 23.53 -10.71 -28.78
CA GLY A 34 22.40 -11.44 -28.23
C GLY A 34 22.45 -12.94 -28.55
N ILE A 35 22.73 -13.31 -29.81
CA ILE A 35 22.92 -14.70 -30.24
C ILE A 35 24.12 -15.33 -29.52
N ALA A 36 25.26 -14.64 -29.47
CA ALA A 36 26.47 -15.13 -28.80
C ALA A 36 26.24 -15.34 -27.30
N LEU A 37 25.55 -14.41 -26.63
CA LEU A 37 25.16 -14.54 -25.22
C LEU A 37 24.16 -15.69 -25.01
N ALA A 38 23.22 -15.90 -25.94
CA ALA A 38 22.28 -17.02 -25.88
C ALA A 38 23.01 -18.37 -26.04
N LEU A 39 23.93 -18.47 -27.01
CA LEU A 39 24.77 -19.65 -27.21
C LEU A 39 25.67 -19.90 -26.00
N LEU A 40 26.31 -18.85 -25.45
CA LEU A 40 27.10 -18.96 -24.24
C LEU A 40 26.25 -19.39 -23.04
N ALA A 41 25.04 -18.87 -22.89
CA ALA A 41 24.11 -19.29 -21.84
C ALA A 41 23.70 -20.76 -22.01
N LEU A 42 23.49 -21.22 -23.24
CA LEU A 42 23.19 -22.62 -23.57
C LEU A 42 24.38 -23.53 -23.28
N LEU A 43 25.59 -23.14 -23.65
CA LEU A 43 26.84 -23.87 -23.38
C LEU A 43 27.15 -23.94 -21.87
N LEU A 44 26.88 -22.86 -21.14
CA LEU A 44 27.05 -22.80 -19.68
C LEU A 44 25.89 -23.42 -18.91
N TRP A 45 24.77 -23.76 -19.57
CA TRP A 45 23.58 -24.30 -18.91
C TRP A 45 23.86 -25.62 -18.18
N PRO A 46 24.51 -26.64 -18.78
CA PRO A 46 24.82 -27.89 -18.08
C PRO A 46 25.72 -27.67 -16.86
N ALA A 47 26.71 -26.80 -16.97
CA ALA A 47 27.59 -26.44 -15.86
C ALA A 47 26.82 -25.73 -14.74
N ARG A 48 25.96 -24.77 -15.08
CA ARG A 48 25.09 -24.06 -14.11
C ARG A 48 24.10 -25.02 -13.42
N VAL A 49 23.47 -25.92 -14.17
CA VAL A 49 22.56 -26.93 -13.63
C VAL A 49 23.32 -27.90 -12.72
N THR A 50 24.52 -28.33 -13.11
CA THR A 50 25.37 -29.22 -12.31
C THR A 50 25.82 -28.55 -11.02
N ILE A 51 26.34 -27.31 -11.09
CA ILE A 51 26.72 -26.52 -9.90
C ILE A 51 25.51 -26.29 -8.99
N ARG A 52 24.34 -25.97 -9.55
CA ARG A 52 23.11 -25.74 -8.78
C ARG A 52 22.61 -27.04 -8.13
N SER A 53 22.69 -28.16 -8.83
CA SER A 53 22.34 -29.49 -8.32
C SER A 53 23.27 -29.91 -7.18
N LEU A 54 24.59 -29.76 -7.35
CA LEU A 54 25.59 -30.07 -6.32
C LEU A 54 25.47 -29.15 -5.10
N ARG A 55 25.25 -27.84 -5.30
CA ARG A 55 25.03 -26.89 -4.20
C ARG A 55 23.66 -27.05 -3.51
N GLY A 56 22.66 -27.58 -4.21
CA GLY A 56 21.29 -27.76 -3.72
C GLY A 56 21.02 -29.09 -3.01
N ARG A 57 21.70 -30.18 -3.42
CA ARG A 57 21.49 -31.55 -2.88
C ARG A 57 21.75 -31.70 -1.38
N GLY A 58 22.57 -30.84 -0.78
CA GLY A 58 22.83 -30.84 0.67
C GLY A 58 21.91 -29.93 1.50
N ARG A 59 21.24 -28.95 0.88
CA ARG A 59 20.59 -27.81 1.58
C ARG A 59 19.10 -27.96 1.88
N ARG A 60 18.48 -29.07 1.48
CA ARG A 60 17.07 -29.42 1.81
C ARG A 60 16.94 -30.73 2.58
N ARG A 61 18.03 -31.23 3.19
CA ARG A 61 17.94 -32.39 4.09
C ARG A 61 17.04 -32.02 5.26
N GLY A 62 15.92 -32.71 5.42
CA GLY A 62 14.92 -32.45 6.46
C GLY A 62 13.77 -31.50 6.06
N ALA A 63 13.69 -31.06 4.81
CA ALA A 63 12.53 -30.29 4.34
C ALA A 63 11.23 -31.11 4.46
N ARG A 64 10.21 -30.53 5.10
CA ARG A 64 8.87 -31.13 5.26
C ARG A 64 7.94 -30.77 4.09
N ALA A 65 8.26 -29.71 3.37
CA ALA A 65 7.52 -29.25 2.20
C ALA A 65 8.44 -29.12 0.98
N ARG A 66 7.93 -29.55 -0.17
CA ARG A 66 8.54 -29.29 -1.48
C ARG A 66 8.34 -27.83 -1.89
N ARG A 67 7.15 -27.30 -1.62
CA ARG A 67 6.75 -25.93 -1.90
C ARG A 67 5.88 -25.40 -0.76
N VAL A 68 6.13 -24.17 -0.35
CA VAL A 68 5.27 -23.45 0.58
C VAL A 68 4.57 -22.34 -0.19
N VAL A 69 3.24 -22.37 -0.17
CA VAL A 69 2.39 -21.33 -0.71
C VAL A 69 1.83 -20.53 0.46
N VAL A 70 2.15 -19.25 0.53
CA VAL A 70 1.55 -18.33 1.51
C VAL A 70 0.58 -17.42 0.76
N LEU A 71 -0.70 -17.58 1.07
CA LEU A 71 -1.78 -16.74 0.57
C LEU A 71 -2.21 -15.77 1.67
N GLY A 72 -1.74 -14.54 1.57
CA GLY A 72 -2.14 -13.45 2.43
C GLY A 72 -3.50 -12.89 2.00
N LEU A 73 -4.45 -12.83 2.94
CA LEU A 73 -5.73 -12.15 2.80
C LEU A 73 -5.71 -11.00 3.82
N ASP A 74 -5.25 -9.83 3.38
CA ASP A 74 -4.98 -8.66 4.24
C ASP A 74 -6.23 -8.34 5.08
N GLY A 75 -6.08 -8.20 6.39
CA GLY A 75 -7.20 -7.84 7.26
C GLY A 75 -8.36 -8.83 7.39
N LEU A 76 -8.23 -10.10 6.99
CA LEU A 76 -9.34 -11.06 7.19
C LEU A 76 -9.63 -11.28 8.68
N ASP A 77 -10.89 -11.14 9.10
CA ASP A 77 -11.30 -11.24 10.51
C ASP A 77 -11.68 -12.69 10.90
N PRO A 78 -11.12 -13.26 11.98
CA PRO A 78 -11.37 -14.64 12.38
C PRO A 78 -12.79 -14.88 12.90
N VAL A 79 -13.48 -13.87 13.42
CA VAL A 79 -14.86 -14.00 13.91
C VAL A 79 -15.82 -14.08 12.72
N LEU A 80 -15.66 -13.17 11.75
CA LEU A 80 -16.44 -13.20 10.50
C LEU A 80 -16.17 -14.46 9.67
N ALA A 81 -14.89 -14.86 9.53
CA ALA A 81 -14.53 -16.09 8.83
C ALA A 81 -15.16 -17.32 9.49
N ARG A 82 -15.13 -17.41 10.83
CA ARG A 82 -15.77 -18.52 11.56
C ARG A 82 -17.28 -18.54 11.31
N ARG A 83 -17.95 -17.39 11.50
CA ARG A 83 -19.39 -17.26 11.27
C ARG A 83 -19.78 -17.79 9.89
N TRP A 84 -19.12 -17.32 8.83
CA TRP A 84 -19.49 -17.70 7.47
C TRP A 84 -19.02 -19.10 7.05
N MET A 85 -18.01 -19.67 7.70
CA MET A 85 -17.73 -21.12 7.59
C MET A 85 -18.84 -21.94 8.23
N ASP A 86 -19.28 -21.59 9.44
CA ASP A 86 -20.33 -22.31 10.18
C ASP A 86 -21.70 -22.19 9.47
N GLU A 87 -21.96 -21.08 8.78
CA GLU A 87 -23.12 -20.88 7.90
C GLU A 87 -22.98 -21.58 6.52
N GLY A 88 -21.87 -22.27 6.25
CA GLY A 88 -21.65 -23.01 5.00
C GLY A 88 -21.31 -22.14 3.77
N GLN A 89 -20.98 -20.87 3.97
CA GLN A 89 -20.69 -19.92 2.89
C GLN A 89 -19.23 -19.93 2.43
N LEU A 90 -18.32 -20.49 3.23
CA LEU A 90 -16.88 -20.53 2.98
C LEU A 90 -16.35 -21.98 2.95
N PRO A 91 -16.78 -22.81 1.99
CA PRO A 91 -16.48 -24.24 1.97
C PRO A 91 -14.99 -24.57 1.85
N HIS A 92 -14.17 -23.73 1.21
CA HIS A 92 -12.76 -24.04 1.00
C HIS A 92 -11.89 -23.74 2.23
N LEU A 93 -12.16 -22.64 2.93
CA LEU A 93 -11.58 -22.31 4.23
C LEU A 93 -12.04 -23.31 5.29
N ASP A 94 -13.30 -23.71 5.26
CA ASP A 94 -13.82 -24.72 6.19
C ASP A 94 -13.16 -26.09 5.97
N ALA A 95 -12.88 -26.46 4.72
CA ALA A 95 -12.10 -27.64 4.41
C ALA A 95 -10.66 -27.55 4.96
N LEU A 96 -9.96 -26.41 4.81
CA LEU A 96 -8.64 -26.21 5.42
C LEU A 96 -8.68 -26.31 6.95
N ARG A 97 -9.72 -25.75 7.58
CA ARG A 97 -9.94 -25.84 9.03
C ARG A 97 -10.04 -27.29 9.49
N ARG A 98 -10.71 -28.16 8.72
CA ARG A 98 -10.90 -29.59 9.05
C ARG A 98 -9.65 -30.43 8.76
N GLU A 99 -8.93 -30.13 7.68
CA GLU A 99 -7.77 -30.90 7.22
C GLU A 99 -6.49 -30.60 7.99
N GLY A 100 -6.15 -29.32 8.15
CA GLY A 100 -4.92 -28.90 8.83
C GLY A 100 -5.19 -28.10 10.09
N GLY A 101 -6.03 -27.07 10.00
CA GLY A 101 -6.44 -26.33 11.19
C GLY A 101 -6.69 -24.86 10.94
N PHE A 102 -7.35 -24.25 11.91
CA PHE A 102 -7.65 -22.82 11.98
C PHE A 102 -7.39 -22.30 13.39
N ARG A 103 -6.65 -21.19 13.49
CA ARG A 103 -6.45 -20.44 14.73
C ARG A 103 -6.51 -18.92 14.44
N PRO A 104 -7.02 -18.10 15.37
CA PRO A 104 -6.70 -16.68 15.37
C PRO A 104 -5.17 -16.51 15.42
N LEU A 105 -4.64 -15.63 14.57
CA LEU A 105 -3.23 -15.31 14.49
C LEU A 105 -2.97 -14.01 15.26
N GLY A 106 -2.11 -14.06 16.28
CA GLY A 106 -1.71 -12.86 17.01
C GLY A 106 -1.07 -11.84 16.06
N THR A 107 -1.53 -10.60 16.12
CA THR A 107 -1.01 -9.50 15.29
C THR A 107 0.18 -8.78 15.95
N THR A 108 0.61 -7.69 15.33
CA THR A 108 1.71 -6.84 15.76
C THR A 108 1.25 -5.73 16.71
N TRP A 109 2.22 -5.09 17.33
CA TRP A 109 2.04 -3.90 18.14
C TRP A 109 2.72 -2.77 17.39
N PRO A 110 2.00 -1.74 16.93
CA PRO A 110 0.54 -1.68 16.75
C PRO A 110 0.01 -2.61 15.64
N ALA A 111 -1.28 -2.93 15.64
CA ALA A 111 -1.94 -3.80 14.67
C ALA A 111 -2.19 -3.07 13.34
N MET A 112 -1.16 -2.96 12.50
CA MET A 112 -1.23 -2.25 11.21
C MET A 112 -0.54 -3.02 10.09
N SER A 113 -1.10 -3.00 8.89
CA SER A 113 -0.53 -3.73 7.74
C SER A 113 0.93 -3.44 7.40
N PRO A 114 1.43 -2.19 7.41
CA PRO A 114 2.87 -1.94 7.21
C PRO A 114 3.74 -2.64 8.27
N VAL A 115 3.28 -2.71 9.53
CA VAL A 115 3.98 -3.35 10.64
C VAL A 115 3.86 -4.87 10.53
N GLY A 116 2.63 -5.35 10.35
CA GLY A 116 2.27 -6.75 10.23
C GLY A 116 3.02 -7.46 9.12
N TRP A 117 2.92 -6.98 7.88
CA TRP A 117 3.58 -7.62 6.75
C TRP A 117 5.12 -7.48 6.79
N SER A 118 5.66 -6.46 7.47
CA SER A 118 7.09 -6.36 7.76
C SER A 118 7.54 -7.41 8.80
N THR A 119 6.73 -7.64 9.84
CA THR A 119 6.95 -8.70 10.84
C THR A 119 6.86 -10.08 10.21
N PHE A 120 5.82 -10.34 9.41
CA PHE A 120 5.70 -11.56 8.59
C PHE A 120 6.94 -11.81 7.74
N ALA A 121 7.42 -10.76 7.06
CA ALA A 121 8.56 -10.88 6.16
C ALA A 121 9.87 -11.21 6.88
N THR A 122 10.09 -10.60 8.05
CA THR A 122 11.40 -10.56 8.72
C THR A 122 11.51 -11.48 9.93
N GLY A 123 10.39 -11.97 10.47
CA GLY A 123 10.36 -12.81 11.67
C GLY A 123 10.81 -12.08 12.94
N VAL A 124 10.71 -10.75 12.97
CA VAL A 124 10.98 -9.88 14.13
C VAL A 124 9.86 -8.86 14.29
N ASP A 125 9.74 -8.26 15.48
CA ASP A 125 8.77 -7.18 15.73
C ASP A 125 9.19 -5.82 15.11
N ALA A 126 8.33 -4.81 15.29
CA ALA A 126 8.51 -3.45 14.76
C ALA A 126 9.89 -2.83 15.06
N SER A 127 10.42 -3.07 16.26
CA SER A 127 11.74 -2.57 16.67
C SER A 127 12.92 -3.30 16.06
N GLY A 128 12.70 -4.48 15.48
CA GLY A 128 13.67 -5.21 14.68
C GLY A 128 13.69 -4.78 13.21
N HIS A 129 12.54 -4.41 12.64
CA HIS A 129 12.43 -4.04 11.22
C HIS A 129 12.18 -2.54 10.96
N ASN A 130 12.10 -1.70 12.00
CA ASN A 130 12.01 -0.24 11.92
C ASN A 130 10.70 0.31 11.28
N ILE A 131 9.64 -0.50 11.19
CA ILE A 131 8.34 -0.03 10.66
C ILE A 131 7.35 -0.10 11.80
N PHE A 132 6.86 1.06 12.26
CA PHE A 132 5.97 1.17 13.42
C PHE A 132 4.56 1.65 13.05
N ASP A 133 4.38 2.15 11.83
CA ASP A 133 3.17 2.85 11.38
C ASP A 133 3.21 3.02 9.84
N PHE A 134 2.20 3.64 9.24
CA PHE A 134 2.25 4.21 7.89
C PHE A 134 3.07 5.51 7.83
N LEU A 135 3.02 6.31 8.91
CA LEU A 135 3.72 7.59 9.02
C LEU A 135 4.75 7.56 10.15
N THR A 136 5.86 8.26 9.96
CA THR A 136 6.83 8.55 11.03
C THR A 136 7.07 10.04 11.10
N ARG A 137 7.37 10.54 12.29
CA ARG A 137 7.79 11.93 12.48
C ARG A 137 9.19 12.16 11.90
N ASP A 138 9.36 13.30 11.26
CA ASP A 138 10.68 13.89 11.06
C ASP A 138 11.09 14.58 12.36
N ARG A 139 12.20 14.16 12.99
CA ARG A 139 12.63 14.70 14.30
C ARG A 139 13.17 16.14 14.23
N GLN A 140 13.41 16.68 13.03
CA GLN A 140 13.84 18.07 12.84
C GLN A 140 12.64 19.01 12.68
N THR A 141 11.62 18.58 11.94
CA THR A 141 10.49 19.43 11.56
C THR A 141 9.17 19.06 12.24
N HIS A 142 9.12 17.91 12.92
CA HIS A 142 7.92 17.29 13.49
C HIS A 142 6.84 16.87 12.47
N LEU A 143 7.07 17.13 11.18
CA LEU A 143 6.14 16.81 10.12
C LEU A 143 6.02 15.29 9.92
N PRO A 144 4.82 14.79 9.54
CA PRO A 144 4.65 13.41 9.13
C PRO A 144 5.42 13.13 7.83
N THR A 145 6.08 11.98 7.80
CA THR A 145 6.78 11.45 6.63
C THR A 145 6.44 9.97 6.46
N LEU A 146 6.65 9.38 5.29
CA LEU A 146 6.38 7.95 5.10
C LEU A 146 7.35 7.10 5.95
N SER A 147 6.81 6.14 6.69
CA SER A 147 7.63 5.21 7.50
C SER A 147 8.39 4.19 6.67
N SER A 148 7.94 3.95 5.44
CA SER A 148 8.37 2.83 4.60
C SER A 148 9.50 3.17 3.64
N THR A 149 9.48 4.40 3.10
CA THR A 149 10.40 4.82 2.05
C THR A 149 10.77 6.29 2.20
N ARG A 150 12.01 6.60 1.79
CA ARG A 150 12.52 7.97 1.72
C ARG A 150 13.03 8.28 0.33
N LEU A 151 12.74 9.47 -0.17
CA LEU A 151 13.34 9.97 -1.39
C LEU A 151 14.82 10.33 -1.12
N ARG A 152 15.74 9.67 -1.82
CA ARG A 152 17.17 9.93 -1.79
C ARG A 152 17.58 10.66 -3.06
N ARG A 153 17.95 11.94 -2.95
CA ARG A 153 18.62 12.65 -4.05
C ARG A 153 20.06 12.14 -4.15
N ALA A 154 20.36 11.38 -5.18
CA ALA A 154 21.74 10.97 -5.46
C ALA A 154 22.54 12.23 -5.89
N PRO A 155 23.68 12.54 -5.27
CA PRO A 155 24.49 13.68 -5.68
C PRO A 155 24.96 13.48 -7.13
N ALA A 156 24.92 14.56 -7.91
CA ALA A 156 25.36 14.51 -9.30
C ALA A 156 26.85 14.12 -9.37
N ARG A 157 27.20 13.27 -10.34
CA ARG A 157 28.59 12.86 -10.58
C ARG A 157 29.20 13.80 -11.60
N ARG A 158 30.36 14.38 -11.31
CA ARG A 158 31.12 15.13 -12.33
C ARG A 158 32.04 14.18 -13.09
N LEU A 159 31.93 14.19 -14.42
CA LEU A 159 32.88 13.56 -15.34
C LEU A 159 33.49 14.67 -16.20
N GLY A 160 34.59 15.28 -15.73
CA GLY A 160 35.15 16.49 -16.34
C GLY A 160 34.15 17.67 -16.29
N PRO A 161 33.90 18.39 -17.40
CA PRO A 161 32.91 19.47 -17.44
C PRO A 161 31.46 18.97 -17.46
N LEU A 162 31.22 17.67 -17.69
CA LEU A 162 29.87 17.11 -17.67
C LEU A 162 29.44 16.77 -16.25
N THR A 163 28.28 17.30 -15.85
CA THR A 163 27.57 16.85 -14.66
C THR A 163 26.60 15.74 -15.07
N LEU A 164 26.94 14.50 -14.76
CA LEU A 164 26.06 13.36 -14.92
C LEU A 164 25.09 13.28 -13.73
N PRO A 165 23.81 12.96 -13.95
CA PRO A 165 22.89 12.73 -12.85
C PRO A 165 23.42 11.62 -11.93
N GLY A 166 23.20 11.78 -10.62
CA GLY A 166 23.63 10.81 -9.64
C GLY A 166 23.04 9.43 -9.94
N GLY A 167 23.89 8.40 -9.99
CA GLY A 167 23.41 7.03 -10.16
C GLY A 167 22.74 6.50 -8.89
N GLY A 168 21.69 5.69 -9.05
CA GLY A 168 20.99 5.03 -7.95
C GLY A 168 19.48 5.19 -8.04
N HIS A 169 18.75 4.38 -7.27
CA HIS A 169 17.30 4.52 -7.19
C HIS A 169 16.95 5.73 -6.33
N PRO A 170 15.94 6.53 -6.74
CA PRO A 170 15.53 7.72 -5.98
C PRO A 170 14.83 7.35 -4.67
N PHE A 171 14.47 6.08 -4.44
CA PHE A 171 13.80 5.62 -3.23
C PHE A 171 14.73 4.69 -2.43
N GLU A 172 14.80 4.91 -1.13
CA GLU A 172 15.39 4.01 -0.14
C GLU A 172 14.28 3.39 0.70
N SER A 173 14.34 2.08 0.96
CA SER A 173 13.46 1.43 1.95
C SER A 173 13.98 1.71 3.35
N LEU A 174 13.08 2.14 4.24
CA LEU A 174 13.34 2.34 5.66
C LEU A 174 13.13 1.06 6.48
N LYS A 175 12.54 0.01 5.87
CA LYS A 175 12.45 -1.32 6.47
C LYS A 175 13.84 -1.89 6.65
N ARG A 176 14.12 -2.35 7.87
CA ARG A 176 15.36 -3.03 8.27
C ARG A 176 15.09 -4.51 8.48
N SER A 177 16.12 -5.24 8.89
CA SER A 177 16.12 -6.70 8.97
C SER A 177 15.95 -7.40 7.63
N LYS A 178 16.44 -8.65 7.56
CA LYS A 178 16.50 -9.40 6.31
C LYS A 178 15.25 -10.28 6.20
N PRO A 179 14.46 -10.16 5.13
CA PRO A 179 13.28 -10.98 4.98
C PRO A 179 13.60 -12.44 4.64
N PHE A 180 12.70 -13.35 4.98
CA PHE A 180 12.91 -14.80 4.82
C PHE A 180 13.15 -15.19 3.35
N TRP A 181 12.54 -14.51 2.39
CA TRP A 181 12.75 -14.78 0.96
C TRP A 181 14.19 -14.54 0.50
N THR A 182 14.90 -13.59 1.09
CA THR A 182 16.33 -13.41 0.82
C THR A 182 17.13 -14.59 1.36
N THR A 183 16.75 -15.13 2.53
CA THR A 183 17.37 -16.34 3.09
C THR A 183 17.09 -17.57 2.22
N CYS A 184 15.85 -17.77 1.77
CA CYS A 184 15.49 -18.82 0.81
C CYS A 184 16.33 -18.75 -0.47
N ALA A 185 16.42 -17.58 -1.09
CA ALA A 185 17.16 -17.42 -2.33
C ALA A 185 18.68 -17.62 -2.17
N GLN A 186 19.27 -17.19 -1.05
CA GLN A 186 20.69 -17.47 -0.73
C GLN A 186 20.96 -18.97 -0.51
N ALA A 187 19.96 -19.70 -0.01
CA ALA A 187 20.00 -21.16 0.07
C ALA A 187 19.79 -21.84 -1.30
N GLY A 188 19.44 -21.10 -2.35
CA GLY A 188 19.16 -21.62 -3.70
C GLY A 188 17.73 -22.11 -3.90
N VAL A 189 16.83 -21.80 -2.96
CA VAL A 189 15.41 -22.13 -3.03
C VAL A 189 14.71 -21.14 -3.98
N PRO A 190 14.02 -21.62 -5.05
CA PRO A 190 13.21 -20.74 -5.89
C PRO A 190 12.18 -19.98 -5.06
N THR A 191 12.05 -18.68 -5.30
CA THR A 191 11.17 -17.82 -4.48
C THR A 191 10.50 -16.78 -5.35
N SER A 192 9.17 -16.74 -5.28
CA SER A 192 8.30 -15.79 -5.97
C SER A 192 7.45 -15.05 -4.94
N ILE A 193 7.68 -13.75 -4.79
CA ILE A 193 6.99 -12.86 -3.87
C ILE A 193 6.15 -11.89 -4.70
N LEU A 194 4.85 -11.84 -4.44
CA LEU A 194 3.94 -11.00 -5.20
C LEU A 194 3.15 -10.13 -4.25
N ARG A 195 3.23 -8.83 -4.42
CA ARG A 195 2.34 -7.88 -3.76
C ARG A 195 2.32 -7.97 -2.22
N VAL A 196 3.36 -8.52 -1.59
CA VAL A 196 3.51 -8.43 -0.13
C VAL A 196 3.74 -6.95 0.21
N PRO A 197 3.01 -6.36 1.19
CA PRO A 197 3.22 -4.97 1.58
C PRO A 197 4.65 -4.67 2.06
N ILE A 198 5.06 -3.40 1.96
CA ILE A 198 6.41 -2.91 2.36
C ILE A 198 7.55 -3.65 1.62
N THR A 199 7.36 -3.77 0.31
CA THR A 199 8.38 -4.28 -0.61
C THR A 199 8.72 -3.26 -1.70
N PHE A 200 8.36 -1.98 -1.54
CA PHE A 200 8.86 -0.91 -2.40
C PHE A 200 9.94 -0.10 -1.66
N PRO A 201 11.05 0.27 -2.32
CA PRO A 201 11.55 -0.31 -3.57
C PRO A 201 11.76 -1.84 -3.46
N PRO A 202 11.70 -2.59 -4.57
CA PRO A 202 11.80 -4.05 -4.57
C PRO A 202 13.12 -4.53 -3.98
N ASP A 203 13.03 -5.46 -3.02
CA ASP A 203 14.21 -6.15 -2.47
C ASP A 203 15.01 -6.81 -3.60
N ARG A 204 16.33 -6.63 -3.57
CA ARG A 204 17.24 -7.26 -4.54
C ARG A 204 17.72 -8.60 -4.00
N PHE A 205 17.23 -9.70 -4.58
CA PHE A 205 17.64 -11.06 -4.24
C PHE A 205 17.52 -12.00 -5.45
N GLY A 206 18.03 -13.23 -5.32
CA GLY A 206 18.01 -14.26 -6.35
C GLY A 206 16.64 -14.92 -6.59
N GLY A 207 15.58 -14.14 -6.69
CA GLY A 207 14.20 -14.60 -6.92
C GLY A 207 13.35 -13.55 -7.64
N LYS A 208 12.03 -13.75 -7.63
CA LYS A 208 11.05 -12.87 -8.27
C LYS A 208 10.29 -12.09 -7.20
N LEU A 209 10.12 -10.79 -7.38
CA LEU A 209 9.36 -9.90 -6.52
C LEU A 209 8.59 -8.87 -7.34
N LEU A 210 7.29 -8.78 -7.17
CA LEU A 210 6.47 -7.66 -7.63
C LEU A 210 6.02 -6.85 -6.42
N SER A 211 6.30 -5.55 -6.38
CA SER A 211 6.05 -4.72 -5.20
C SER A 211 4.56 -4.41 -5.00
N ALA A 212 4.14 -4.19 -3.75
CA ALA A 212 2.82 -3.63 -3.42
C ALA A 212 2.95 -2.30 -2.67
N MET A 213 2.42 -2.25 -1.44
CA MET A 213 2.26 -1.03 -0.64
C MET A 213 3.52 -0.15 -0.69
N CYS A 214 3.28 1.16 -0.79
CA CYS A 214 4.27 2.22 -0.93
C CYS A 214 4.89 2.43 -2.32
N VAL A 215 4.53 1.63 -3.34
CA VAL A 215 4.73 2.07 -4.73
C VAL A 215 3.93 3.37 -4.94
N PRO A 216 4.57 4.50 -5.27
CA PRO A 216 3.87 5.76 -5.48
C PRO A 216 3.12 5.77 -6.81
N ASP A 217 2.24 6.75 -6.99
CA ASP A 217 1.74 7.10 -8.31
C ASP A 217 2.86 7.77 -9.15
N LEU A 218 2.60 8.02 -10.43
CA LEU A 218 3.57 8.65 -11.33
C LEU A 218 3.93 10.08 -10.89
N ARG A 219 3.09 10.72 -10.08
CA ARG A 219 3.32 12.06 -9.51
C ARG A 219 4.18 12.01 -8.24
N GLY A 220 4.47 10.82 -7.71
CA GLY A 220 5.23 10.63 -6.48
C GLY A 220 4.37 10.66 -5.21
N THR A 221 3.04 10.72 -5.34
CA THR A 221 2.10 10.71 -4.20
C THR A 221 1.68 9.27 -3.85
N GLN A 222 0.88 9.10 -2.79
CA GLN A 222 0.28 7.82 -2.41
C GLN A 222 -1.11 7.59 -3.03
N GLY A 223 -1.33 8.10 -4.26
CA GLY A 223 -2.55 7.86 -5.03
C GLY A 223 -3.45 9.09 -5.14
N THR A 224 -3.03 10.11 -5.88
CA THR A 224 -3.83 11.33 -6.08
C THR A 224 -4.73 11.20 -7.29
N PHE A 225 -6.05 11.21 -7.07
CA PHE A 225 -7.01 11.20 -8.17
C PHE A 225 -7.22 12.56 -8.81
N THR A 226 -7.89 12.57 -9.97
CA THR A 226 -8.32 13.81 -10.63
C THR A 226 -9.81 13.71 -10.98
N GLU A 227 -10.60 14.69 -10.54
CA GLU A 227 -11.97 14.88 -10.97
C GLU A 227 -12.04 16.08 -11.92
N PHE A 228 -12.70 15.92 -13.06
CA PHE A 228 -12.98 17.00 -14.00
C PHE A 228 -14.46 17.34 -13.97
N ARG A 229 -14.79 18.63 -13.91
CA ARG A 229 -16.16 19.14 -13.91
C ARG A 229 -16.36 20.18 -15.02
N GLU A 230 -17.51 20.11 -15.69
CA GLU A 230 -18.02 21.19 -16.52
C GLU A 230 -18.10 22.51 -15.70
N PRO A 231 -17.78 23.69 -16.27
CA PRO A 231 -17.90 24.97 -15.56
C PRO A 231 -19.25 25.22 -14.87
N GLY A 232 -19.21 25.79 -13.66
CA GLY A 232 -20.40 26.25 -12.94
C GLY A 232 -20.82 27.65 -13.36
N ARG A 233 -21.99 28.12 -12.92
CA ARG A 233 -22.47 29.47 -13.26
C ARG A 233 -21.75 30.60 -12.51
N ASP A 234 -21.01 30.35 -11.42
CA ASP A 234 -20.46 31.43 -10.58
C ASP A 234 -19.01 31.19 -10.06
N GLY A 235 -18.17 30.44 -10.79
CA GLY A 235 -16.73 30.35 -10.46
C GLY A 235 -16.35 29.60 -9.17
N GLU A 236 -17.31 28.97 -8.47
CA GLU A 236 -17.14 28.30 -7.18
C GLU A 236 -16.23 27.04 -7.19
N ASP A 237 -15.87 26.50 -8.36
CA ASP A 237 -15.24 25.17 -8.47
C ASP A 237 -13.73 25.16 -8.78
N ASN A 238 -13.09 26.32 -8.92
CA ASN A 238 -11.67 26.36 -9.30
C ASN A 238 -10.76 26.05 -8.09
N GLY A 239 -10.25 24.82 -8.03
CA GLY A 239 -9.11 24.46 -7.18
C GLY A 239 -9.44 24.20 -5.71
N ALA A 240 -10.69 23.86 -5.38
CA ALA A 240 -11.03 23.39 -4.03
C ALA A 240 -10.18 22.16 -3.69
N ALA A 241 -9.32 22.28 -2.68
CA ALA A 241 -8.50 21.19 -2.20
C ALA A 241 -9.39 20.08 -1.64
N THR A 242 -9.32 18.89 -2.24
CA THR A 242 -9.94 17.66 -1.70
C THR A 242 -8.85 16.79 -1.09
N THR A 243 -9.16 16.11 0.01
CA THR A 243 -8.20 15.18 0.62
C THR A 243 -7.89 14.05 -0.36
N GLY A 244 -6.61 13.87 -0.71
CA GLY A 244 -6.17 12.77 -1.58
C GLY A 244 -6.47 12.92 -3.07
N GLY A 245 -6.89 14.10 -3.56
CA GLY A 245 -7.21 14.32 -4.98
C GLY A 245 -7.20 15.79 -5.41
N VAL A 246 -7.42 16.03 -6.70
CA VAL A 246 -7.61 17.38 -7.25
C VAL A 246 -8.91 17.47 -8.06
N ARG A 247 -9.66 18.58 -7.88
CA ARG A 247 -10.81 18.93 -8.72
C ARG A 247 -10.42 20.02 -9.72
N LEU A 248 -10.65 19.74 -11.00
CA LEU A 248 -10.29 20.62 -12.12
C LEU A 248 -11.54 20.99 -12.92
N VAL A 249 -11.64 22.27 -13.29
CA VAL A 249 -12.71 22.77 -14.15
C VAL A 249 -12.27 22.65 -15.61
N LEU A 250 -13.16 22.12 -16.45
CA LEU A 250 -12.95 22.01 -17.89
C LEU A 250 -13.21 23.34 -18.58
N SER A 251 -12.53 23.59 -19.69
CA SER A 251 -12.88 24.67 -20.62
C SER A 251 -13.98 24.19 -21.57
N ALA A 252 -15.09 24.93 -21.66
CA ALA A 252 -16.17 24.63 -22.59
C ALA A 252 -15.82 25.09 -24.02
N GLU A 253 -16.09 24.23 -24.99
CA GLU A 253 -16.03 24.50 -26.43
C GLU A 253 -17.45 24.38 -27.04
N ARG A 254 -17.60 24.53 -28.36
CA ARG A 254 -18.90 24.38 -29.03
C ARG A 254 -19.36 22.91 -29.05
N ASN A 255 -20.67 22.69 -29.07
CA ASN A 255 -21.31 21.37 -29.24
C ASN A 255 -21.05 20.38 -28.10
N ASP A 256 -21.31 20.78 -26.85
CA ASP A 256 -21.11 19.95 -25.64
C ASP A 256 -19.72 19.27 -25.61
N ARG A 257 -18.72 19.99 -26.11
CA ARG A 257 -17.33 19.56 -26.13
C ARG A 257 -16.56 20.34 -25.08
N PHE A 258 -15.74 19.64 -24.31
CA PHE A 258 -14.95 20.20 -23.22
C PHE A 258 -13.49 19.81 -23.37
N ARG A 259 -12.60 20.67 -22.87
CA ARG A 259 -11.15 20.45 -22.87
C ARG A 259 -10.58 20.65 -21.47
N GLY A 260 -9.66 19.79 -21.07
CA GLY A 260 -8.91 19.90 -19.83
C GLY A 260 -7.47 19.43 -19.99
N GLU A 261 -6.73 19.50 -18.90
CA GLU A 261 -5.33 19.08 -18.82
C GLU A 261 -5.16 18.14 -17.63
N LEU A 262 -4.76 16.90 -17.89
CA LEU A 262 -4.47 15.91 -16.87
C LEU A 262 -3.07 16.16 -16.30
N PRO A 263 -2.93 16.53 -15.01
CA PRO A 263 -1.63 16.76 -14.39
C PRO A 263 -0.87 15.46 -14.14
N GLY A 264 0.40 15.45 -14.52
CA GLY A 264 1.37 14.38 -14.31
C GLY A 264 2.47 14.79 -13.33
N PRO A 265 3.67 14.16 -13.41
CA PRO A 265 4.79 14.51 -12.54
C PRO A 265 5.27 15.94 -12.75
N ASP A 266 5.86 16.52 -11.70
CA ASP A 266 6.49 17.83 -11.75
C ASP A 266 7.60 17.89 -12.82
N ALA A 267 7.62 18.98 -13.58
CA ALA A 267 8.65 19.23 -14.56
C ALA A 267 10.02 19.35 -13.88
N PRO A 268 11.11 18.80 -14.48
CA PRO A 268 12.45 18.87 -13.88
C PRO A 268 12.96 20.29 -13.61
N ASP A 269 12.43 21.29 -14.31
CA ASP A 269 12.78 22.70 -14.18
C ASP A 269 11.97 23.45 -13.11
N GLY A 270 11.07 22.76 -12.40
CA GLY A 270 10.27 23.32 -11.31
C GLY A 270 9.13 24.23 -11.76
N ARG A 271 8.79 24.29 -13.05
CA ARG A 271 7.72 25.16 -13.58
C ARG A 271 6.28 24.61 -13.41
N GLY A 272 6.11 23.60 -12.55
CA GLY A 272 4.82 22.93 -12.29
C GLY A 272 4.69 21.57 -12.98
N PRO A 273 3.52 20.92 -12.88
CA PRO A 273 3.31 19.58 -13.41
C PRO A 273 3.33 19.55 -14.94
N LEU A 274 3.91 18.50 -15.51
CA LEU A 274 3.71 18.16 -16.91
C LEU A 274 2.26 17.77 -17.13
N VAL A 275 1.67 18.14 -18.26
CA VAL A 275 0.24 17.88 -18.54
C VAL A 275 0.04 17.08 -19.83
N VAL A 276 -1.07 16.34 -19.87
CA VAL A 276 -1.59 15.70 -21.09
C VAL A 276 -2.99 16.25 -21.39
N PRO A 277 -3.26 16.74 -22.61
CA PRO A 277 -4.59 17.24 -22.94
C PRO A 277 -5.62 16.11 -22.95
N VAL A 278 -6.78 16.40 -22.38
CA VAL A 278 -7.98 15.58 -22.48
C VAL A 278 -9.09 16.39 -23.14
N THR A 279 -9.77 15.80 -24.12
CA THR A 279 -10.99 16.39 -24.70
C THR A 279 -12.14 15.40 -24.58
N VAL A 280 -13.34 15.88 -24.34
CA VAL A 280 -14.54 15.06 -24.21
C VAL A 280 -15.71 15.70 -24.93
N THR A 281 -16.45 14.93 -25.73
CA THR A 281 -17.73 15.33 -26.31
C THR A 281 -18.84 14.56 -25.61
N VAL A 282 -19.84 15.27 -25.10
CA VAL A 282 -20.92 14.72 -24.28
C VAL A 282 -22.22 14.69 -25.09
N ASP A 283 -22.78 13.50 -25.26
CA ASP A 283 -24.13 13.28 -25.74
C ASP A 283 -25.03 12.99 -24.54
N ARG A 284 -25.67 14.04 -24.03
CA ARG A 284 -26.55 13.96 -22.86
C ARG A 284 -27.84 13.20 -23.16
N ALA A 285 -28.33 13.24 -24.40
CA ALA A 285 -29.57 12.56 -24.78
C ALA A 285 -29.41 11.03 -24.70
N ASN A 286 -28.23 10.51 -25.02
CA ASN A 286 -27.94 9.08 -24.98
C ASN A 286 -27.07 8.67 -23.78
N ALA A 287 -26.78 9.58 -22.85
CA ALA A 287 -25.87 9.37 -21.72
C ALA A 287 -24.52 8.75 -22.16
N ARG A 288 -23.88 9.36 -23.15
CA ARG A 288 -22.58 8.91 -23.69
C ARG A 288 -21.57 10.05 -23.68
N ALA A 289 -20.33 9.75 -23.30
CA ALA A 289 -19.21 10.69 -23.38
C ALA A 289 -18.06 10.06 -24.18
N THR A 290 -17.60 10.76 -25.22
CA THR A 290 -16.48 10.32 -26.05
C THR A 290 -15.24 11.13 -25.72
N PHE A 291 -14.25 10.45 -25.14
CA PHE A 291 -12.98 11.02 -24.68
C PHE A 291 -11.90 10.84 -25.74
N SER A 292 -11.01 11.82 -25.86
CA SER A 292 -9.69 11.68 -26.48
C SER A 292 -8.62 12.07 -25.46
N LEU A 293 -7.75 11.12 -25.13
CA LEU A 293 -6.66 11.26 -24.16
C LEU A 293 -5.41 10.57 -24.71
N ALA A 294 -4.28 11.29 -24.74
CA ALA A 294 -3.00 10.77 -25.27
C ALA A 294 -3.11 10.13 -26.68
N GLY A 295 -3.96 10.71 -27.55
CA GLY A 295 -4.17 10.23 -28.92
C GLY A 295 -5.01 8.96 -29.03
N ARG A 296 -5.65 8.52 -27.93
CA ARG A 296 -6.59 7.40 -27.91
C ARG A 296 -8.01 7.91 -27.66
N THR A 297 -8.98 7.29 -28.32
CA THR A 297 -10.39 7.61 -28.16
C THR A 297 -11.12 6.48 -27.45
N CYS A 298 -11.99 6.80 -26.49
CA CYS A 298 -12.94 5.84 -25.91
C CYS A 298 -14.30 6.50 -25.63
N THR A 299 -15.38 5.74 -25.79
CA THR A 299 -16.73 6.20 -25.45
C THR A 299 -17.23 5.46 -24.22
N LEU A 300 -17.69 6.20 -23.22
CA LEU A 300 -18.19 5.66 -21.96
C LEU A 300 -19.66 6.02 -21.75
N GLY A 301 -20.43 5.05 -21.27
CA GLY A 301 -21.77 5.26 -20.73
C GLY A 301 -21.74 5.51 -19.21
N PRO A 302 -22.92 5.57 -18.56
CA PRO A 302 -23.00 5.62 -17.11
C PRO A 302 -22.42 4.35 -16.49
N GLU A 303 -21.87 4.50 -15.30
CA GLU A 303 -21.33 3.39 -14.49
C GLU A 303 -20.24 2.54 -15.17
N GLN A 304 -19.51 3.09 -16.14
CA GLN A 304 -18.48 2.37 -16.88
C GLN A 304 -17.08 2.97 -16.66
N TYR A 305 -16.12 2.09 -16.36
CA TYR A 305 -14.70 2.43 -16.48
C TYR A 305 -14.19 2.13 -17.88
N SER A 306 -13.29 2.98 -18.39
CA SER A 306 -12.47 2.64 -19.56
C SER A 306 -11.54 1.46 -19.28
N ASP A 307 -10.94 0.89 -20.33
CA ASP A 307 -9.70 0.11 -20.19
C ASP A 307 -8.55 1.00 -19.67
N TRP A 308 -7.41 0.40 -19.33
CA TRP A 308 -6.19 1.14 -19.01
C TRP A 308 -5.71 1.97 -20.22
N ILE A 309 -5.70 3.29 -20.06
CA ILE A 309 -5.22 4.24 -21.07
C ILE A 309 -3.78 4.61 -20.74
N PRO A 310 -2.80 4.28 -21.61
CA PRO A 310 -1.43 4.73 -21.43
C PRO A 310 -1.30 6.22 -21.71
N VAL A 311 -0.57 6.90 -20.83
CA VAL A 311 -0.26 8.33 -20.91
C VAL A 311 1.24 8.52 -20.81
N SER A 312 1.76 9.58 -21.43
CA SER A 312 3.20 9.89 -21.40
C SER A 312 3.41 11.38 -21.21
N PHE A 313 4.25 11.72 -20.24
CA PHE A 313 4.54 13.09 -19.84
C PHE A 313 5.99 13.42 -20.20
N GLY A 314 6.22 14.57 -20.85
CA GLY A 314 7.56 15.00 -21.29
C GLY A 314 7.87 14.64 -22.75
N ARG A 315 9.14 14.80 -23.17
CA ARG A 315 9.59 14.61 -24.56
C ARG A 315 10.86 13.76 -24.65
N GLY A 316 10.95 12.94 -25.70
CA GLY A 316 12.14 12.13 -26.00
C GLY A 316 12.48 11.12 -24.90
N ALA A 317 13.77 10.98 -24.58
CA ALA A 317 14.27 10.04 -23.57
C ALA A 317 13.92 10.41 -22.11
N GLN A 318 13.32 11.58 -21.87
CA GLN A 318 12.90 12.05 -20.54
C GLN A 318 11.40 11.84 -20.29
N GLN A 319 10.74 10.95 -21.03
CA GLN A 319 9.32 10.67 -20.82
C GLN A 319 9.07 9.79 -19.60
N ALA A 320 8.11 10.23 -18.77
CA ALA A 320 7.51 9.40 -17.74
C ALA A 320 6.25 8.74 -18.29
N HIS A 321 6.15 7.42 -18.16
CA HIS A 321 5.05 6.62 -18.68
C HIS A 321 4.13 6.14 -17.56
N GLY A 322 2.83 6.39 -17.71
CA GLY A 322 1.80 5.96 -16.78
C GLY A 322 0.60 5.34 -17.47
N ILE A 323 -0.32 4.82 -16.67
CA ILE A 323 -1.63 4.35 -17.10
C ILE A 323 -2.70 4.90 -16.15
N CYS A 324 -3.90 5.15 -16.68
CA CYS A 324 -5.06 5.58 -15.90
C CYS A 324 -6.36 5.01 -16.48
N ARG A 325 -7.45 5.09 -15.73
CA ARG A 325 -8.81 4.80 -16.23
C ARG A 325 -9.70 6.01 -16.04
N LEU A 326 -10.69 6.14 -16.91
CA LEU A 326 -11.71 7.18 -16.88
C LEU A 326 -13.05 6.56 -16.46
N ARG A 327 -13.88 7.32 -15.72
CA ARG A 327 -15.29 7.00 -15.45
C ARG A 327 -16.12 8.26 -15.47
N VAL A 328 -17.25 8.26 -16.16
CA VAL A 328 -18.22 9.37 -16.06
C VAL A 328 -18.93 9.28 -14.71
N THR A 329 -18.89 10.36 -13.92
CA THR A 329 -19.50 10.42 -12.59
C THR A 329 -20.83 11.18 -12.62
N ALA A 330 -21.04 12.08 -13.58
CA ALA A 330 -22.32 12.73 -13.80
C ALA A 330 -22.52 13.15 -15.26
N PHE A 331 -23.73 12.95 -15.80
CA PHE A 331 -24.18 13.54 -17.07
C PHE A 331 -25.07 14.78 -16.89
N ALA A 332 -25.68 14.94 -15.72
CA ALA A 332 -26.56 16.05 -15.38
C ALA A 332 -26.59 16.24 -13.84
N PRO A 333 -26.91 17.45 -13.32
CA PRO A 333 -27.14 18.69 -14.07
C PRO A 333 -25.86 19.27 -14.68
N ARG A 334 -24.68 18.89 -14.17
CA ARG A 334 -23.37 19.25 -14.71
C ARG A 334 -22.60 17.99 -15.05
N PHE A 335 -21.91 18.00 -16.19
CA PHE A 335 -21.07 16.89 -16.59
C PHE A 335 -19.83 16.79 -15.70
N ALA A 336 -19.49 15.60 -15.25
CA ALA A 336 -18.28 15.33 -14.49
C ALA A 336 -17.72 13.93 -14.80
N PHE A 337 -16.40 13.80 -14.72
CA PHE A 337 -15.74 12.51 -14.83
C PHE A 337 -14.52 12.42 -13.91
N TYR A 338 -14.24 11.19 -13.49
CA TYR A 338 -13.15 10.81 -12.64
C TYR A 338 -12.03 10.16 -13.46
N VAL A 339 -10.79 10.47 -13.09
CA VAL A 339 -9.57 9.80 -13.55
C VAL A 339 -8.90 9.18 -12.33
N THR A 340 -8.61 7.89 -12.42
CA THR A 340 -7.83 7.19 -11.38
C THR A 340 -6.49 7.88 -11.15
N PRO A 341 -5.85 7.69 -9.98
CA PRO A 341 -4.45 8.01 -9.81
C PRO A 341 -3.60 7.48 -10.98
N LEU A 342 -2.53 8.21 -11.31
CA LEU A 342 -1.65 7.84 -12.41
C LEU A 342 -0.75 6.67 -11.99
N HIS A 343 -1.11 5.44 -12.34
CA HIS A 343 -0.26 4.29 -12.08
C HIS A 343 1.01 4.37 -12.95
N ILE A 344 2.15 3.95 -12.41
CA ILE A 344 3.38 3.75 -13.20
C ILE A 344 3.08 2.67 -14.26
N ASP A 345 3.43 2.91 -15.53
CA ASP A 345 3.22 1.92 -16.59
C ASP A 345 4.07 0.66 -16.32
N PRO A 346 3.47 -0.52 -16.07
CA PRO A 346 4.25 -1.73 -15.78
C PRO A 346 5.06 -2.23 -16.99
N GLY A 347 4.69 -1.84 -18.21
CA GLY A 347 5.42 -2.15 -19.44
C GLY A 347 6.64 -1.25 -19.67
N LYS A 348 6.66 -0.05 -19.07
CA LYS A 348 7.75 0.94 -19.15
C LYS A 348 7.93 1.69 -17.82
N PRO A 349 8.29 0.98 -16.74
CA PRO A 349 8.20 1.54 -15.40
C PRO A 349 9.22 2.67 -15.19
N ALA A 350 8.73 3.84 -14.76
CA ALA A 350 9.54 5.03 -14.48
C ALA A 350 10.51 4.81 -13.30
N VAL A 351 10.17 3.90 -12.38
CA VAL A 351 11.03 3.43 -11.28
C VAL A 351 10.88 1.91 -11.14
N PRO A 352 11.89 1.19 -10.61
CA PRO A 352 11.80 -0.25 -10.45
C PRO A 352 10.70 -0.62 -9.45
N ILE A 353 9.63 -1.25 -9.95
CA ILE A 353 8.52 -1.80 -9.16
C ILE A 353 8.62 -3.33 -8.98
N SER A 354 9.63 -3.96 -9.59
CA SER A 354 9.85 -5.41 -9.49
C SER A 354 11.33 -5.79 -9.48
N ASN A 355 11.62 -6.98 -8.97
CA ASN A 355 12.91 -7.66 -9.06
C ASN A 355 12.71 -9.06 -9.68
N PRO A 356 13.45 -9.44 -10.74
CA PRO A 356 14.24 -8.55 -11.59
C PRO A 356 13.34 -7.50 -12.28
N PRO A 357 13.87 -6.36 -12.74
CA PRO A 357 13.05 -5.26 -13.28
C PRO A 357 12.11 -5.65 -14.44
N HIS A 358 12.50 -6.65 -15.24
CA HIS A 358 11.69 -7.11 -16.37
C HIS A 358 10.45 -7.93 -15.97
N LEU A 359 10.32 -8.36 -14.71
CA LEU A 359 9.18 -9.15 -14.25
C LEU A 359 7.86 -8.38 -14.46
N ALA A 360 7.83 -7.11 -14.07
CA ALA A 360 6.65 -6.27 -14.25
C ALA A 360 6.24 -6.16 -15.74
N MET A 361 7.23 -6.00 -16.62
CA MET A 361 7.03 -5.91 -18.07
C MET A 361 6.54 -7.24 -18.67
N THR A 362 7.07 -8.37 -18.20
CA THR A 362 6.62 -9.70 -18.62
C THR A 362 5.16 -9.91 -18.25
N LEU A 363 4.76 -9.58 -17.02
CA LEU A 363 3.36 -9.68 -16.60
C LEU A 363 2.46 -8.78 -17.45
N ALA A 364 2.89 -7.54 -17.73
CA ALA A 364 2.11 -6.61 -18.55
C ALA A 364 1.90 -7.13 -19.98
N LYS A 365 2.91 -7.77 -20.57
CA LYS A 365 2.80 -8.41 -21.89
C LYS A 365 1.88 -9.63 -21.91
N LEU A 366 1.73 -10.33 -20.77
CA LEU A 366 0.92 -11.54 -20.68
C LEU A 366 -0.57 -11.24 -20.43
N GLN A 367 -0.88 -10.21 -19.64
CA GLN A 367 -2.26 -9.95 -19.19
C GLN A 367 -2.78 -8.55 -19.54
N GLY A 368 -1.99 -7.74 -20.24
CA GLY A 368 -2.25 -6.31 -20.43
C GLY A 368 -1.73 -5.46 -19.26
N PRO A 369 -1.85 -4.12 -19.37
CA PRO A 369 -1.53 -3.20 -18.27
C PRO A 369 -2.35 -3.53 -17.02
N TYR A 370 -1.80 -3.19 -15.85
CA TYR A 370 -2.41 -3.49 -14.55
C TYR A 370 -2.01 -2.42 -13.53
N ALA A 371 -2.81 -2.27 -12.47
CA ALA A 371 -2.58 -1.29 -11.41
C ALA A 371 -1.21 -1.52 -10.71
N THR A 372 -0.35 -0.51 -10.68
CA THR A 372 0.98 -0.59 -10.04
C THR A 372 1.09 0.12 -8.69
N LEU A 373 0.34 1.21 -8.49
CA LEU A 373 0.16 1.92 -7.22
C LEU A 373 -0.03 0.97 -6.03
N GLY A 374 0.62 1.29 -4.91
CA GLY A 374 0.61 0.44 -3.71
C GLY A 374 -0.74 0.36 -3.01
N LEU A 375 -1.53 1.43 -3.06
CA LEU A 375 -2.93 1.50 -2.62
C LEU A 375 -3.77 1.91 -3.83
N ALA A 376 -4.18 0.93 -4.63
CA ALA A 376 -4.73 1.16 -5.96
C ALA A 376 -6.24 1.46 -5.97
N GLU A 377 -6.96 0.91 -5.00
CA GLU A 377 -8.38 1.11 -4.77
C GLU A 377 -8.59 2.48 -4.11
N ASP A 378 -9.32 3.36 -4.79
CA ASP A 378 -9.34 4.79 -4.44
C ASP A 378 -10.32 5.10 -3.32
N THR A 379 -9.84 4.83 -2.11
CA THR A 379 -10.58 5.10 -0.87
C THR A 379 -10.84 6.59 -0.65
N TRP A 380 -9.97 7.48 -1.15
CA TRP A 380 -10.14 8.92 -1.03
C TRP A 380 -11.22 9.44 -1.96
N ALA A 381 -11.27 9.01 -3.22
CA ALA A 381 -12.34 9.37 -4.13
C ALA A 381 -13.72 8.96 -3.60
N LEU A 382 -13.84 7.80 -2.92
CA LEU A 382 -15.09 7.38 -2.28
C LEU A 382 -15.40 8.19 -1.01
N ASN A 383 -14.42 8.49 -0.16
CA ASN A 383 -14.62 9.34 1.02
C ASN A 383 -15.07 10.76 0.63
N GLU A 384 -14.48 11.31 -0.43
CA GLU A 384 -14.77 12.65 -0.98
C GLU A 384 -16.01 12.64 -1.91
N ARG A 385 -16.67 11.49 -2.07
CA ARG A 385 -17.90 11.30 -2.88
C ARG A 385 -17.74 11.69 -4.35
N VAL A 386 -16.52 11.55 -4.88
CA VAL A 386 -16.21 11.68 -6.30
C VAL A 386 -16.63 10.43 -7.06
N ILE A 387 -16.47 9.26 -6.44
CA ILE A 387 -17.04 7.99 -6.89
C ILE A 387 -17.99 7.44 -5.83
N ASP A 388 -18.94 6.61 -6.26
CA ASP A 388 -19.87 5.91 -5.37
C ASP A 388 -19.34 4.54 -4.93
N GLU A 389 -20.06 3.90 -4.01
CA GLU A 389 -19.73 2.58 -3.48
C GLU A 389 -19.64 1.51 -4.57
N GLN A 390 -20.52 1.56 -5.58
CA GLN A 390 -20.53 0.63 -6.71
C GLN A 390 -19.26 0.79 -7.57
N ALA A 391 -18.90 2.03 -7.92
CA ALA A 391 -17.68 2.34 -8.67
C ALA A 391 -16.40 1.91 -7.93
N PHE A 392 -16.38 2.02 -6.60
CA PHE A 392 -15.27 1.53 -5.79
C PHE A 392 -15.18 0.00 -5.81
N LEU A 393 -16.31 -0.71 -5.65
CA LEU A 393 -16.33 -2.19 -5.70
C LEU A 393 -15.89 -2.72 -7.07
N GLU A 394 -16.33 -2.09 -8.16
CA GLU A 394 -15.88 -2.43 -9.52
C GLU A 394 -14.37 -2.25 -9.68
N GLN A 395 -13.82 -1.16 -9.16
CA GLN A 395 -12.39 -0.90 -9.18
C GLN A 395 -11.63 -1.97 -8.37
N ALA A 396 -12.06 -2.23 -7.13
CA ALA A 396 -11.44 -3.20 -6.24
C ALA A 396 -11.46 -4.62 -6.81
N TYR A 397 -12.58 -5.05 -7.40
CA TYR A 397 -12.67 -6.39 -7.99
C TYR A 397 -11.93 -6.51 -9.33
N ALA A 398 -11.85 -5.44 -10.13
CA ALA A 398 -11.02 -5.44 -11.33
C ALA A 398 -9.53 -5.60 -10.97
N ILE A 399 -9.06 -4.88 -9.94
CA ILE A 399 -7.69 -4.98 -9.45
C ILE A 399 -7.42 -6.34 -8.80
N HIS A 400 -8.37 -6.87 -8.02
CA HIS A 400 -8.29 -8.23 -7.46
C HIS A 400 -8.07 -9.26 -8.57
N GLU A 401 -8.81 -9.17 -9.67
CA GLU A 401 -8.69 -10.07 -10.81
C GLU A 401 -7.33 -9.95 -11.52
N GLU A 402 -6.79 -8.74 -11.69
CA GLU A 402 -5.42 -8.55 -12.20
C GLU A 402 -4.37 -9.24 -11.33
N ARG A 403 -4.50 -9.13 -10.00
CA ARG A 403 -3.60 -9.75 -9.02
C ARG A 403 -3.78 -11.27 -8.99
N ARG A 404 -5.01 -11.76 -9.15
CA ARG A 404 -5.32 -13.19 -9.28
C ARG A 404 -4.58 -13.81 -10.44
N ARG A 405 -4.63 -13.20 -11.63
CA ARG A 405 -3.87 -13.66 -12.81
C ARG A 405 -2.35 -13.68 -12.57
N GLN A 406 -1.81 -12.65 -11.92
CA GLN A 406 -0.38 -12.58 -11.56
C GLN A 406 0.00 -13.71 -10.60
N PHE A 407 -0.82 -13.96 -9.58
CA PHE A 407 -0.61 -15.01 -8.61
C PHE A 407 -0.64 -16.40 -9.23
N LEU A 408 -1.69 -16.71 -10.00
CA LEU A 408 -1.80 -18.01 -10.68
C LEU A 408 -0.63 -18.24 -11.63
N HIS A 409 -0.19 -17.21 -12.37
CA HIS A 409 1.01 -17.29 -13.19
C HIS A 409 2.26 -17.65 -12.37
N ALA A 410 2.47 -17.02 -11.21
CA ALA A 410 3.63 -17.33 -10.37
C ALA A 410 3.52 -18.72 -9.72
N LEU A 411 2.32 -19.13 -9.33
CA LEU A 411 2.04 -20.45 -8.77
C LEU A 411 2.37 -21.55 -9.78
N ASP A 412 1.98 -21.39 -11.05
CA ASP A 412 2.27 -22.35 -12.11
C ASP A 412 3.76 -22.40 -12.47
N ARG A 413 4.44 -21.24 -12.46
CA ARG A 413 5.86 -21.09 -12.84
C ARG A 413 6.86 -21.32 -11.71
N THR A 414 6.39 -21.65 -10.52
CA THR A 414 7.24 -21.93 -9.34
C THR A 414 6.89 -23.30 -8.77
N PRO A 415 7.42 -24.41 -9.35
CA PRO A 415 7.00 -25.77 -9.03
C PRO A 415 7.57 -26.34 -7.72
N GLU A 416 8.46 -25.60 -7.06
CA GLU A 416 9.08 -25.92 -5.77
C GLU A 416 9.58 -24.61 -5.10
N GLY A 417 9.84 -24.64 -3.79
CA GLY A 417 10.34 -23.49 -3.03
C GLY A 417 9.21 -22.65 -2.43
N VAL A 418 9.18 -21.34 -2.68
CA VAL A 418 8.17 -20.44 -2.08
C VAL A 418 7.39 -19.68 -3.13
N VAL A 419 6.07 -19.62 -2.95
CA VAL A 419 5.20 -18.61 -3.56
C VAL A 419 4.47 -17.88 -2.43
N SER A 420 4.71 -16.58 -2.29
CA SER A 420 4.00 -15.75 -1.32
C SER A 420 3.28 -14.63 -2.05
N VAL A 421 2.00 -14.46 -1.76
CA VAL A 421 1.19 -13.36 -2.30
C VAL A 421 0.35 -12.73 -1.20
N VAL A 422 0.05 -11.44 -1.31
CA VAL A 422 -0.99 -10.80 -0.48
C VAL A 422 -2.05 -10.18 -1.39
N PHE A 423 -3.31 -10.45 -1.08
CA PHE A 423 -4.48 -9.77 -1.64
C PHE A 423 -5.01 -8.81 -0.58
N ASP A 424 -5.05 -7.53 -0.91
CA ASP A 424 -5.48 -6.41 -0.08
C ASP A 424 -6.96 -6.05 -0.24
N ALA A 425 -7.67 -6.62 -1.21
CA ALA A 425 -9.09 -6.35 -1.41
C ALA A 425 -9.92 -6.63 -0.15
N THR A 426 -9.54 -7.65 0.64
CA THR A 426 -10.16 -7.97 1.94
C THR A 426 -10.04 -6.82 2.92
N ASP A 427 -8.90 -6.15 2.96
CA ASP A 427 -8.66 -4.98 3.81
C ASP A 427 -9.36 -3.72 3.25
N ARG A 428 -9.15 -3.39 1.97
CA ARG A 428 -9.69 -2.18 1.33
C ARG A 428 -11.21 -2.12 1.36
N ILE A 429 -11.89 -3.23 1.04
CA ILE A 429 -13.36 -3.27 1.05
C ILE A 429 -13.90 -3.28 2.47
N GLN A 430 -13.26 -4.00 3.42
CA GLN A 430 -13.71 -3.94 4.81
C GLN A 430 -13.58 -2.51 5.37
N HIS A 431 -12.48 -1.80 5.14
CA HIS A 431 -12.37 -0.38 5.51
C HIS A 431 -13.58 0.41 5.00
N MET A 432 -13.93 0.28 3.72
CA MET A 432 -14.96 1.11 3.10
C MET A 432 -16.39 0.63 3.33
N PHE A 433 -16.63 -0.57 3.86
CA PHE A 433 -17.97 -1.19 3.96
C PHE A 433 -18.32 -1.76 5.36
N PHE A 434 -17.45 -1.69 6.36
CA PHE A 434 -17.73 -2.28 7.68
C PHE A 434 -18.95 -1.70 8.39
N ARG A 435 -19.29 -0.42 8.15
CA ARG A 435 -20.53 0.20 8.64
C ARG A 435 -21.80 -0.56 8.27
N TYR A 436 -21.81 -1.36 7.20
CA TYR A 436 -23.00 -2.14 6.84
C TYR A 436 -23.29 -3.28 7.82
N LEU A 437 -22.33 -3.67 8.64
CA LEU A 437 -22.52 -4.64 9.73
C LEU A 437 -23.10 -4.00 11.00
N ASP A 438 -23.24 -2.67 11.03
CA ASP A 438 -23.73 -1.90 12.17
C ASP A 438 -24.69 -0.79 11.71
N PRO A 439 -26.02 -1.01 11.82
CA PRO A 439 -27.02 -0.02 11.43
C PRO A 439 -26.86 1.35 12.10
N GLU A 440 -26.28 1.40 13.31
CA GLU A 440 -26.14 2.64 14.09
C GLU A 440 -24.82 3.39 13.81
N HIS A 441 -23.99 2.89 12.90
CA HIS A 441 -22.72 3.52 12.56
C HIS A 441 -22.93 4.98 12.07
N PRO A 442 -22.21 5.99 12.60
CA PRO A 442 -22.45 7.40 12.26
C PRO A 442 -22.40 7.72 10.76
N ALA A 443 -21.51 7.06 10.02
CA ALA A 443 -21.43 7.17 8.57
C ALA A 443 -22.69 6.74 7.78
N ASN A 444 -23.63 6.01 8.38
CA ASN A 444 -24.89 5.57 7.76
C ASN A 444 -26.02 6.61 7.86
N ARG A 445 -25.89 7.63 8.72
CA ARG A 445 -26.95 8.61 8.95
C ARG A 445 -27.36 9.30 7.65
N GLY A 446 -28.63 9.18 7.27
CA GLY A 446 -29.20 9.80 6.07
C GLY A 446 -28.72 9.19 4.74
N LYS A 447 -28.18 7.96 4.74
CA LYS A 447 -27.67 7.28 3.54
C LYS A 447 -28.35 5.92 3.33
N ASP A 448 -28.25 5.41 2.10
CA ASP A 448 -28.71 4.05 1.77
C ASP A 448 -27.82 2.99 2.42
N THR A 449 -28.45 2.10 3.18
CA THR A 449 -27.80 0.97 3.87
C THR A 449 -28.13 -0.38 3.23
N GLU A 450 -29.00 -0.44 2.21
CA GLU A 450 -29.50 -1.70 1.67
C GLU A 450 -28.73 -2.19 0.44
N ARG A 451 -28.40 -1.31 -0.52
CA ARG A 451 -27.81 -1.72 -1.82
C ARG A 451 -26.53 -2.54 -1.67
N HIS A 452 -25.71 -2.25 -0.66
CA HIS A 452 -24.38 -2.85 -0.49
C HIS A 452 -24.19 -3.57 0.86
N LYS A 453 -25.27 -3.96 1.54
CA LYS A 453 -25.20 -4.61 2.86
C LYS A 453 -24.40 -5.92 2.86
N ASP A 454 -24.42 -6.63 1.74
CA ASP A 454 -23.75 -7.93 1.58
C ASP A 454 -22.31 -7.81 1.05
N ALA A 455 -21.78 -6.60 0.86
CA ALA A 455 -20.46 -6.38 0.24
C ALA A 455 -19.32 -7.13 0.94
N ILE A 456 -19.35 -7.24 2.28
CA ILE A 456 -18.33 -7.99 3.04
C ILE A 456 -18.56 -9.50 2.94
N ALA A 457 -19.80 -9.98 2.95
CA ALA A 457 -20.08 -11.40 2.74
C ALA A 457 -19.60 -11.85 1.35
N ASP A 458 -19.88 -11.06 0.31
CA ASP A 458 -19.42 -11.32 -1.06
C ASP A 458 -17.90 -11.31 -1.19
N LEU A 459 -17.23 -10.39 -0.49
CA LEU A 459 -15.78 -10.33 -0.40
C LEU A 459 -15.20 -11.63 0.18
N TYR A 460 -15.77 -12.14 1.28
CA TYR A 460 -15.30 -13.37 1.91
C TYR A 460 -15.55 -14.59 1.01
N ARG A 461 -16.69 -14.66 0.33
CA ARG A 461 -16.96 -15.72 -0.67
C ARG A 461 -15.94 -15.70 -1.82
N ARG A 462 -15.54 -14.52 -2.29
CA ARG A 462 -14.49 -14.37 -3.32
C ARG A 462 -13.11 -14.79 -2.81
N ALA A 463 -12.77 -14.43 -1.56
CA ALA A 463 -11.54 -14.87 -0.92
C ALA A 463 -11.52 -16.41 -0.75
N ASP A 464 -12.64 -17.01 -0.37
CA ASP A 464 -12.79 -18.47 -0.27
C ASP A 464 -12.63 -19.16 -1.64
N ALA A 465 -13.24 -18.61 -2.70
CA ALA A 465 -13.06 -19.12 -4.07
C ALA A 465 -11.59 -19.09 -4.50
N LEU A 466 -10.84 -18.03 -4.16
CA LEU A 466 -9.39 -17.95 -4.41
C LEU A 466 -8.60 -19.01 -3.65
N VAL A 467 -8.99 -19.31 -2.40
CA VAL A 467 -8.42 -20.42 -1.63
C VAL A 467 -8.70 -21.75 -2.34
N GLY A 468 -9.92 -21.97 -2.83
CA GLY A 468 -10.29 -23.14 -3.64
C GLY A 468 -9.43 -23.30 -4.89
N GLU A 469 -9.28 -22.23 -5.67
CA GLU A 469 -8.43 -22.20 -6.86
C GLU A 469 -6.95 -22.48 -6.56
N THR A 470 -6.47 -22.04 -5.40
CA THR A 470 -5.12 -22.29 -4.92
C THR A 470 -4.94 -23.76 -4.56
N ARG A 471 -5.88 -24.32 -3.79
CA ARG A 471 -5.88 -25.73 -3.38
C ARG A 471 -5.88 -26.67 -4.58
N ALA A 472 -6.67 -26.36 -5.61
CA ALA A 472 -6.73 -27.15 -6.84
C ALA A 472 -5.40 -27.20 -7.63
N ARG A 473 -4.45 -26.28 -7.35
CA ARG A 473 -3.13 -26.20 -8.00
C ARG A 473 -1.98 -26.68 -7.10
N LEU A 474 -2.27 -27.13 -5.88
CA LEU A 474 -1.28 -27.73 -5.01
C LEU A 474 -0.86 -29.10 -5.54
N ARG A 475 0.41 -29.44 -5.32
CA ARG A 475 1.01 -30.72 -5.71
C ARG A 475 1.29 -31.55 -4.46
N PRO A 476 1.48 -32.87 -4.59
CA PRO A 476 1.93 -33.69 -3.46
C PRO A 476 3.21 -33.12 -2.83
N GLY A 477 3.17 -32.94 -1.50
CA GLY A 477 4.26 -32.33 -0.73
C GLY A 477 4.27 -30.80 -0.69
N ASP A 478 3.28 -30.13 -1.28
CA ASP A 478 3.08 -28.70 -1.07
C ASP A 478 2.36 -28.44 0.25
N VAL A 479 2.67 -27.30 0.87
CA VAL A 479 1.96 -26.78 2.05
C VAL A 479 1.37 -25.42 1.71
N LEU A 480 0.07 -25.24 1.98
CA LEU A 480 -0.62 -23.95 1.89
C LEU A 480 -0.82 -23.39 3.29
N LEU A 481 -0.39 -22.13 3.46
CA LEU A 481 -0.72 -21.28 4.59
C LEU A 481 -1.61 -20.15 4.09
N VAL A 482 -2.80 -19.98 4.67
CA VAL A 482 -3.64 -18.79 4.45
C VAL A 482 -3.58 -17.95 5.71
N ALA A 483 -3.16 -16.69 5.59
CA ALA A 483 -2.98 -15.84 6.76
C ALA A 483 -3.48 -14.42 6.53
N SER A 484 -3.91 -13.77 7.60
CA SER A 484 -4.04 -12.30 7.66
C SER A 484 -3.17 -11.78 8.78
N ASP A 485 -2.59 -10.62 8.57
CA ASP A 485 -1.76 -9.89 9.50
C ASP A 485 -2.54 -9.31 10.68
N HIS A 486 -3.81 -8.94 10.48
CA HIS A 486 -4.76 -8.52 11.51
C HIS A 486 -6.20 -8.87 11.13
N GLY A 487 -7.12 -8.70 12.08
CA GLY A 487 -8.57 -8.73 11.87
C GLY A 487 -9.14 -7.32 11.67
N PHE A 488 -10.45 -7.16 11.85
CA PHE A 488 -11.15 -5.89 11.65
C PHE A 488 -12.22 -5.66 12.72
N LYS A 489 -12.50 -4.39 13.03
CA LYS A 489 -13.61 -3.96 13.88
C LYS A 489 -14.20 -2.63 13.39
N GLN A 490 -15.34 -2.24 13.97
CA GLN A 490 -15.97 -0.95 13.70
C GLN A 490 -15.06 0.21 14.12
N PHE A 491 -15.04 1.28 13.32
CA PHE A 491 -14.42 2.56 13.63
C PHE A 491 -15.47 3.67 13.55
N GLN A 492 -16.12 3.92 14.69
CA GLN A 492 -17.24 4.84 14.80
C GLN A 492 -16.81 6.23 15.31
N ARG A 493 -15.71 6.33 16.05
CA ARG A 493 -15.29 7.54 16.78
C ARG A 493 -13.79 7.77 16.68
N GLY A 494 -13.36 8.95 16.24
CA GLY A 494 -11.96 9.38 16.22
C GLY A 494 -11.55 10.01 17.55
N VAL A 495 -10.34 9.71 18.02
CA VAL A 495 -9.74 10.31 19.22
C VAL A 495 -8.55 11.17 18.80
N ASN A 496 -8.66 12.49 18.97
CA ASN A 496 -7.60 13.45 18.73
C ASN A 496 -6.81 13.68 20.03
N LEU A 497 -5.75 12.90 20.24
CA LEU A 497 -4.90 13.03 21.43
C LEU A 497 -4.12 14.35 21.46
N ASN A 498 -3.85 14.99 20.32
CA ASN A 498 -3.24 16.32 20.32
C ASN A 498 -4.18 17.38 20.93
N ALA A 499 -5.47 17.32 20.63
CA ALA A 499 -6.49 18.14 21.27
C ALA A 499 -6.53 17.87 22.79
N TRP A 500 -6.52 16.59 23.19
CA TRP A 500 -6.48 16.21 24.61
C TRP A 500 -5.21 16.72 25.30
N PHE A 501 -4.04 16.58 24.67
CA PHE A 501 -2.78 17.07 25.21
C PHE A 501 -2.81 18.59 25.37
N ARG A 502 -3.43 19.32 24.43
CA ARG A 502 -3.60 20.76 24.56
C ARG A 502 -4.50 21.10 25.74
N GLU A 503 -5.70 20.54 25.80
CA GLU A 503 -6.66 20.78 26.90
C GLU A 503 -6.06 20.51 28.30
N ASN A 504 -5.08 19.62 28.36
CA ASN A 504 -4.44 19.19 29.61
C ASN A 504 -3.03 19.77 29.82
N GLY A 505 -2.59 20.73 28.99
CA GLY A 505 -1.33 21.48 29.19
C GLY A 505 -0.05 20.73 28.83
N TYR A 506 -0.13 19.70 27.99
CA TYR A 506 1.04 18.97 27.45
C TYR A 506 1.41 19.39 26.03
N LEU A 507 0.50 20.03 25.29
CA LEU A 507 0.72 20.60 23.97
C LEU A 507 0.27 22.05 23.95
N PHE A 508 0.97 22.91 23.22
CA PHE A 508 0.64 24.33 23.13
C PHE A 508 0.64 24.79 21.68
N LEU A 509 -0.28 25.70 21.35
CA LEU A 509 -0.26 26.44 20.09
C LEU A 509 0.51 27.75 20.28
N LYS A 510 1.06 28.29 19.20
CA LYS A 510 1.74 29.61 19.20
C LYS A 510 0.81 30.76 19.61
N SER A 511 -0.48 30.59 19.41
CA SER A 511 -1.52 31.53 19.83
C SER A 511 -1.91 31.40 21.30
N ASP A 512 -1.45 30.35 22.00
CA ASP A 512 -1.81 30.12 23.40
C ASP A 512 -1.01 31.04 24.34
N PRO A 513 -1.65 31.56 25.41
CA PRO A 513 -0.98 32.44 26.36
C PRO A 513 0.17 31.71 27.08
N ALA A 514 1.17 32.47 27.52
CA ALA A 514 2.32 31.93 28.25
C ALA A 514 1.97 31.38 29.65
N GLY A 515 0.84 31.82 30.22
CA GLY A 515 0.32 31.36 31.50
C GLY A 515 -1.18 31.63 31.64
N GLY A 516 -1.79 31.02 32.65
CA GLY A 516 -3.25 31.04 32.84
C GLY A 516 -3.96 29.92 32.07
N PRO A 517 -5.31 29.87 32.13
CA PRO A 517 -6.09 28.86 31.45
C PRO A 517 -5.98 28.99 29.93
N LEU A 518 -5.94 27.86 29.23
CA LEU A 518 -5.92 27.84 27.77
C LEU A 518 -7.31 28.21 27.22
N PRO A 519 -7.39 29.03 26.15
CA PRO A 519 -8.67 29.36 25.55
C PRO A 519 -9.30 28.11 24.91
N ALA A 520 -10.63 28.01 25.01
CA ALA A 520 -11.39 26.99 24.31
C ALA A 520 -11.23 27.16 22.79
N ILE A 521 -11.17 26.04 22.07
CA ILE A 521 -11.18 26.01 20.61
C ILE A 521 -12.60 25.63 20.18
N ASN A 522 -13.17 26.36 19.22
CA ASN A 522 -14.48 26.01 18.69
C ASN A 522 -14.43 24.66 17.97
N ALA A 523 -15.45 23.83 18.16
CA ALA A 523 -15.62 22.56 17.45
C ALA A 523 -15.47 22.76 15.93
N GLY A 524 -14.79 21.83 15.27
CA GLY A 524 -14.45 21.92 13.84
C GLY A 524 -13.29 22.87 13.48
N THR A 525 -12.71 23.60 14.42
CA THR A 525 -11.45 24.34 14.17
C THR A 525 -10.28 23.37 14.09
N ARG A 526 -9.34 23.62 13.17
CA ARG A 526 -8.15 22.81 12.93
C ARG A 526 -6.90 23.67 12.85
N PHE A 527 -5.85 23.24 13.56
CA PHE A 527 -4.52 23.85 13.56
C PHE A 527 -3.51 22.86 13.00
N GLU A 528 -2.57 23.36 12.19
CA GLU A 528 -1.54 22.54 11.55
C GLU A 528 -0.34 22.33 12.49
N VAL A 529 0.52 21.38 12.13
CA VAL A 529 1.83 21.16 12.79
C VAL A 529 2.66 22.45 12.90
N ALA A 530 2.51 23.36 11.93
CA ALA A 530 3.19 24.65 11.92
C ALA A 530 2.68 25.64 12.99
N ASP A 531 1.47 25.43 13.52
CA ASP A 531 0.85 26.30 14.52
C ASP A 531 1.23 25.90 15.95
N ILE A 532 1.86 24.72 16.14
CA ILE A 532 2.29 24.20 17.43
C ILE A 532 3.52 24.96 17.94
N ASP A 533 3.50 25.29 19.24
CA ASP A 533 4.63 25.84 20.00
C ASP A 533 5.49 24.68 20.55
N TRP A 534 6.42 24.22 19.72
CA TRP A 534 7.26 23.06 20.00
C TRP A 534 8.13 23.20 21.26
N PRO A 535 8.81 24.34 21.53
CA PRO A 535 9.60 24.51 22.74
C PRO A 535 8.84 24.35 24.06
N ARG A 536 7.50 24.47 24.06
CA ARG A 536 6.64 24.26 25.23
C ARG A 536 5.90 22.91 25.21
N THR A 537 5.78 22.29 24.05
CA THR A 537 5.01 21.04 23.87
C THR A 537 5.81 19.83 24.35
N ARG A 538 5.27 19.09 25.32
CA ARG A 538 5.88 17.92 25.97
C ARG A 538 5.47 16.59 25.33
N ALA A 539 4.26 16.50 24.79
CA ALA A 539 3.71 15.28 24.17
C ALA A 539 2.88 15.60 22.93
N TYR A 540 2.93 14.72 21.93
CA TYR A 540 2.23 14.89 20.65
C TYR A 540 2.02 13.54 19.94
N THR A 541 1.06 13.48 19.02
CA THR A 541 0.85 12.36 18.10
C THR A 541 1.28 12.68 16.68
N ASN A 542 1.79 11.66 15.99
CA ASN A 542 2.06 11.63 14.55
C ASN A 542 2.02 10.17 14.09
N GLY A 543 1.07 9.81 13.24
CA GLY A 543 0.68 8.43 12.96
C GLY A 543 -0.50 7.95 13.80
N LEU A 544 -0.87 6.69 13.60
CA LEU A 544 -2.03 6.02 14.21
C LEU A 544 -1.66 5.18 15.44
N ALA A 545 -0.38 4.88 15.65
CA ALA A 545 0.11 3.92 16.65
C ALA A 545 -0.01 4.38 18.11
N GLY A 546 0.30 5.65 18.38
CA GLY A 546 0.49 6.14 19.74
C GLY A 546 1.10 7.54 19.78
N PHE A 547 1.67 7.92 20.91
CA PHE A 547 2.21 9.27 21.11
C PHE A 547 3.72 9.27 21.41
N TYR A 548 4.31 10.43 21.16
CA TYR A 548 5.72 10.72 21.38
C TYR A 548 5.86 11.79 22.45
N LEU A 549 6.95 11.73 23.19
CA LEU A 549 7.42 12.80 24.05
C LEU A 549 8.43 13.65 23.29
N ASN A 550 8.40 14.95 23.50
CA ASN A 550 9.32 15.89 22.88
C ASN A 550 10.62 15.96 23.70
N ILE A 551 11.48 14.95 23.55
CA ILE A 551 12.64 14.72 24.42
C ILE A 551 13.83 15.54 23.94
N LYS A 552 14.44 16.27 24.88
CA LYS A 552 15.64 17.07 24.65
C LYS A 552 16.80 16.21 24.12
N GLY A 553 17.38 16.63 23.00
CA GLY A 553 18.48 15.93 22.33
C GLY A 553 18.03 14.81 21.38
N ARG A 554 16.76 14.39 21.41
CA ARG A 554 16.19 13.46 20.43
C ARG A 554 15.36 14.19 19.37
N GLU A 555 14.51 15.10 19.80
CA GLU A 555 13.76 16.03 18.96
C GLU A 555 14.49 17.39 18.88
N HIS A 556 14.40 18.09 17.75
CA HIS A 556 15.09 19.39 17.53
C HIS A 556 14.70 20.43 18.59
N ASP A 557 13.39 20.56 18.86
CA ASP A 557 12.83 21.50 19.84
C ASP A 557 12.46 20.79 21.16
N GLY A 558 13.18 19.72 21.52
CA GLY A 558 12.91 18.90 22.69
C GLY A 558 12.96 19.67 24.01
N CYS A 559 11.85 19.66 24.75
CA CYS A 559 11.71 20.36 26.03
C CYS A 559 11.63 19.43 27.26
N VAL A 560 11.40 18.13 27.06
CA VAL A 560 11.37 17.13 28.14
C VAL A 560 12.79 16.64 28.43
N GLU A 561 13.28 16.85 29.65
CA GLU A 561 14.59 16.34 30.04
C GLU A 561 14.57 14.79 30.09
N PRO A 562 15.64 14.09 29.65
CA PRO A 562 15.68 12.62 29.64
C PRO A 562 15.33 11.98 31.00
N ALA A 563 15.71 12.61 32.11
CA ALA A 563 15.40 12.14 33.46
C ALA A 563 13.91 12.23 33.84
N GLN A 564 13.10 12.99 33.10
CA GLN A 564 11.67 13.18 33.34
C GLN A 564 10.79 12.23 32.52
N VAL A 565 11.37 11.52 31.54
CA VAL A 565 10.65 10.71 30.55
C VAL A 565 9.79 9.64 31.21
N ASP A 566 10.36 8.85 32.12
CA ASP A 566 9.64 7.73 32.75
C ASP A 566 8.54 8.21 33.71
N ALA A 567 8.74 9.37 34.34
CA ALA A 567 7.71 9.98 35.18
C ALA A 567 6.55 10.50 34.32
N LEU A 568 6.86 11.20 33.21
CA LEU A 568 5.86 11.73 32.29
C LEU A 568 5.08 10.62 31.56
N LYS A 569 5.74 9.53 31.16
CA LYS A 569 5.05 8.37 30.59
C LYS A 569 4.01 7.81 31.55
N ARG A 570 4.39 7.55 32.81
CA ARG A 570 3.48 7.03 33.83
C ARG A 570 2.30 7.97 34.07
N GLU A 571 2.59 9.26 34.22
CA GLU A 571 1.56 10.30 34.37
C GLU A 571 0.55 10.28 33.21
N LEU A 572 1.03 10.27 31.95
CA LEU A 572 0.15 10.27 30.78
C LEU A 572 -0.63 8.95 30.63
N VAL A 573 0.01 7.81 30.90
CA VAL A 573 -0.65 6.49 30.90
C VAL A 573 -1.79 6.48 31.91
N ASP A 574 -1.55 6.94 33.14
CA ASP A 574 -2.58 6.95 34.20
C ASP A 574 -3.73 7.90 33.89
N ARG A 575 -3.46 9.04 33.24
CA ARG A 575 -4.50 10.02 32.86
C ARG A 575 -5.30 9.64 31.62
N LEU A 576 -4.72 8.86 30.70
CA LEU A 576 -5.37 8.45 29.45
C LEU A 576 -6.05 7.08 29.54
N ARG A 577 -5.64 6.22 30.49
CA ARG A 577 -6.27 4.90 30.67
C ARG A 577 -7.74 5.10 31.01
N GLY A 578 -8.62 4.45 30.25
CA GLY A 578 -10.06 4.57 30.45
C GLY A 578 -10.64 5.94 30.04
N LEU A 579 -9.98 6.69 29.15
CA LEU A 579 -10.47 7.99 28.65
C LEU A 579 -11.96 7.92 28.30
N PRO A 580 -12.86 8.61 29.02
CA PRO A 580 -14.30 8.48 28.81
C PRO A 580 -14.73 9.25 27.56
N ASP A 581 -15.71 8.72 26.83
CA ASP A 581 -16.40 9.39 25.74
C ASP A 581 -17.77 9.91 26.23
N PRO A 582 -17.90 11.23 26.49
CA PRO A 582 -19.18 11.82 26.91
C PRO A 582 -20.29 11.62 25.88
N GLY A 583 -19.94 11.53 24.59
CA GLY A 583 -20.89 11.30 23.50
C GLY A 583 -21.47 9.88 23.47
N ARG A 584 -20.94 8.97 24.29
CA ARG A 584 -21.39 7.57 24.42
C ARG A 584 -21.59 7.16 25.88
N GLY A 585 -22.16 8.05 26.69
CA GLY A 585 -22.52 7.75 28.07
C GLY A 585 -21.32 7.39 28.96
N GLY A 586 -20.13 7.89 28.64
CA GLY A 586 -18.91 7.61 29.40
C GLY A 586 -18.20 6.32 29.02
N GLN A 587 -18.55 5.68 27.90
CA GLN A 587 -17.80 4.53 27.39
C GLN A 587 -16.31 4.87 27.24
N GLU A 588 -15.44 4.00 27.72
CA GLU A 588 -13.98 4.21 27.63
C GLU A 588 -13.48 4.06 26.19
N ALA A 589 -12.84 5.09 25.65
CA ALA A 589 -12.23 5.09 24.32
C ALA A 589 -10.88 4.35 24.27
N ILE A 590 -10.15 4.31 25.38
CA ILE A 590 -8.81 3.69 25.49
C ILE A 590 -8.86 2.56 26.51
N THR A 591 -8.53 1.34 26.08
CA THR A 591 -8.52 0.15 26.94
C THR A 591 -7.24 0.02 27.75
N GLU A 592 -6.10 0.32 27.14
CA GLU A 592 -4.78 0.14 27.73
C GLU A 592 -3.76 1.00 26.98
N LEU A 593 -2.66 1.32 27.64
CA LEU A 593 -1.51 1.98 27.03
C LEU A 593 -0.24 1.25 27.47
N TRP A 594 0.73 1.15 26.58
CA TRP A 594 1.97 0.43 26.85
C TRP A 594 3.18 1.28 26.55
N ALA A 595 4.09 1.39 27.50
CA ALA A 595 5.38 1.99 27.24
C ALA A 595 6.14 1.11 26.23
N SER A 596 6.78 1.74 25.25
CA SER A 596 7.43 1.01 24.15
C SER A 596 8.55 0.08 24.61
N GLU A 597 9.18 0.38 25.74
CA GLU A 597 10.17 -0.45 26.42
C GLU A 597 9.59 -1.73 27.03
N ASP A 598 8.28 -1.83 27.25
CA ASP A 598 7.66 -3.07 27.73
C ASP A 598 7.39 -4.05 26.59
N ILE A 599 7.27 -3.53 25.36
CA ILE A 599 6.92 -4.30 24.16
C ILE A 599 8.17 -4.64 23.35
N TYR A 600 9.07 -3.67 23.18
CA TYR A 600 10.14 -3.74 22.18
C TYR A 600 11.53 -3.93 22.78
N ARG A 601 12.32 -4.79 22.12
CA ARG A 601 13.71 -5.11 22.49
C ARG A 601 14.72 -4.84 21.37
N GLY A 602 14.25 -4.54 20.16
CA GLY A 602 15.09 -4.35 18.98
C GLY A 602 15.81 -2.99 18.92
N PRO A 603 16.83 -2.88 18.05
CA PRO A 603 17.73 -1.72 18.01
C PRO A 603 17.07 -0.44 17.48
N TYR A 604 15.89 -0.53 16.87
CA TYR A 604 15.18 0.61 16.29
C TYR A 604 14.05 1.13 17.17
N ARG A 605 13.92 0.66 18.43
CA ARG A 605 12.84 1.03 19.36
C ARG A 605 12.58 2.54 19.42
N GLU A 606 13.63 3.36 19.47
CA GLU A 606 13.52 4.82 19.61
C GLU A 606 12.86 5.51 18.41
N ASN A 607 12.77 4.83 17.26
CA ASN A 607 12.11 5.38 16.08
C ASN A 607 10.59 5.27 16.17
N GLY A 608 10.07 4.32 16.95
CA GLY A 608 8.64 4.16 17.23
C GLY A 608 8.11 5.18 18.25
N PRO A 609 6.79 5.14 18.55
CA PRO A 609 6.17 5.93 19.61
C PRO A 609 6.80 5.63 20.97
N ASP A 610 6.68 6.55 21.92
CA ASP A 610 7.13 6.34 23.29
C ASP A 610 6.12 5.50 24.09
N VAL A 611 4.84 5.63 23.73
CA VAL A 611 3.72 4.88 24.29
C VAL A 611 2.79 4.47 23.15
N ILE A 612 2.46 3.18 23.07
CA ILE A 612 1.45 2.63 22.15
C ILE A 612 0.08 2.74 22.81
N VAL A 613 -0.93 3.16 22.04
CA VAL A 613 -2.30 3.36 22.55
C VAL A 613 -3.20 2.22 22.07
N GLY A 614 -3.82 1.52 23.02
CA GLY A 614 -4.81 0.48 22.77
C GLY A 614 -6.22 1.03 22.77
N TYR A 615 -6.66 1.59 21.64
CA TYR A 615 -8.05 2.02 21.49
C TYR A 615 -9.03 0.84 21.64
N ARG A 616 -10.20 1.11 22.21
CA ARG A 616 -11.31 0.15 22.28
C ARG A 616 -11.92 -0.04 20.88
N GLN A 617 -12.46 -1.22 20.59
CA GLN A 617 -13.35 -1.39 19.43
C GLN A 617 -14.39 -0.26 19.35
N GLY A 618 -14.55 0.30 18.15
CA GLY A 618 -15.37 1.50 17.91
C GLY A 618 -14.53 2.79 17.88
N TYR A 619 -13.31 2.77 18.42
CA TYR A 619 -12.43 3.93 18.52
C TYR A 619 -11.11 3.70 17.77
N ARG A 620 -10.53 4.80 17.31
CA ARG A 620 -9.20 4.87 16.67
C ARG A 620 -8.63 6.27 16.85
N ALA A 621 -7.33 6.44 16.63
CA ALA A 621 -6.76 7.76 16.39
C ALA A 621 -7.54 8.52 15.30
N ASP A 622 -7.82 9.79 15.58
CA ASP A 622 -8.47 10.71 14.64
C ASP A 622 -7.59 10.99 13.41
N TRP A 623 -8.23 11.34 12.28
CA TRP A 623 -7.54 11.62 11.02
C TRP A 623 -6.58 12.78 11.11
N ASP A 624 -6.96 13.85 11.80
CA ASP A 624 -6.16 15.06 11.94
C ASP A 624 -5.01 14.84 12.92
N ALA A 625 -5.27 14.14 14.02
CA ALA A 625 -4.22 13.72 14.96
C ALA A 625 -3.15 12.83 14.30
N ALA A 626 -3.55 11.97 13.35
CA ALA A 626 -2.64 11.10 12.63
C ALA A 626 -1.62 11.87 11.77
N VAL A 627 -1.96 13.07 11.30
CA VAL A 627 -1.03 13.96 10.56
C VAL A 627 -0.43 15.05 11.44
N GLY A 628 -0.63 14.97 12.77
CA GLY A 628 -0.07 15.90 13.74
C GLY A 628 -0.87 17.18 13.98
N ALA A 629 -2.06 17.30 13.40
CA ALA A 629 -2.93 18.46 13.60
C ALA A 629 -3.64 18.43 14.96
N VAL A 630 -4.07 19.61 15.41
CA VAL A 630 -4.84 19.82 16.65
C VAL A 630 -6.24 20.29 16.27
N THR A 631 -7.27 19.63 16.77
CA THR A 631 -8.67 20.01 16.55
C THR A 631 -9.32 20.58 17.80
N GLY A 632 -10.48 21.22 17.64
CA GLY A 632 -11.30 21.67 18.77
C GLY A 632 -11.94 20.52 19.56
N ASP A 633 -12.20 19.39 18.91
CA ASP A 633 -12.83 18.22 19.51
C ASP A 633 -11.78 17.15 19.85
N VAL A 634 -11.84 16.59 21.08
CA VAL A 634 -11.02 15.43 21.47
C VAL A 634 -11.58 14.13 20.91
N ILE A 635 -12.91 13.97 20.91
CA ILE A 635 -13.56 12.78 20.36
C ILE A 635 -14.69 13.21 19.43
N SER A 636 -14.67 12.70 18.20
CA SER A 636 -15.63 13.07 17.15
C SER A 636 -16.21 11.83 16.46
N ASP A 637 -17.41 11.97 15.88
CA ASP A 637 -18.03 10.92 15.08
C ASP A 637 -17.26 10.72 13.76
N ASN A 638 -17.02 9.45 13.41
CA ASN A 638 -16.53 9.10 12.09
C ASN A 638 -17.70 8.97 11.10
N THR A 639 -17.87 10.00 10.26
CA THR A 639 -18.92 10.07 9.24
C THR A 639 -18.45 9.66 7.84
N ARG A 640 -17.17 9.29 7.69
CA ARG A 640 -16.54 8.88 6.42
C ARG A 640 -16.95 7.46 6.03
N SER A 641 -16.78 7.13 4.76
CA SER A 641 -17.07 5.77 4.25
C SER A 641 -16.10 4.74 4.85
N TRP A 642 -14.86 5.15 5.13
CA TRP A 642 -13.89 4.39 5.92
C TRP A 642 -14.43 4.16 7.34
N SER A 643 -14.95 2.97 7.60
CA SER A 643 -15.77 2.60 8.77
C SER A 643 -15.32 1.31 9.46
N GLY A 644 -14.54 0.47 8.79
CA GLY A 644 -13.79 -0.62 9.42
C GLY A 644 -12.37 -0.17 9.70
N ASP A 645 -11.77 -0.64 10.78
CA ASP A 645 -10.36 -0.41 11.04
C ASP A 645 -9.76 -1.51 11.94
N HIS A 646 -8.45 -1.45 12.10
CA HIS A 646 -7.63 -2.37 12.86
C HIS A 646 -6.59 -1.64 13.74
N CYS A 647 -6.42 -0.31 13.60
CA CYS A 647 -5.48 0.51 14.38
C CYS A 647 -6.01 0.78 15.80
N MET A 648 -6.17 -0.28 16.58
CA MET A 648 -6.70 -0.29 17.93
C MET A 648 -5.95 -1.32 18.78
N ASP A 649 -6.43 -1.63 19.99
CA ASP A 649 -5.84 -2.68 20.83
C ASP A 649 -5.62 -3.98 20.03
N PRO A 650 -4.36 -4.42 19.81
CA PRO A 650 -4.04 -5.59 19.01
C PRO A 650 -4.73 -6.88 19.44
N ARG A 651 -5.09 -6.98 20.73
CA ARG A 651 -5.80 -8.15 21.29
C ARG A 651 -7.23 -8.30 20.74
N GLN A 652 -7.83 -7.21 20.27
CA GLN A 652 -9.21 -7.18 19.77
C GLN A 652 -9.29 -7.44 18.24
N VAL A 653 -8.16 -7.40 17.54
CA VAL A 653 -8.06 -7.54 16.08
C VAL A 653 -7.03 -8.61 15.65
N PRO A 654 -7.09 -9.84 16.19
CA PRO A 654 -6.23 -10.92 15.69
C PRO A 654 -6.57 -11.24 14.23
N GLY A 655 -5.57 -11.65 13.46
CA GLY A 655 -5.77 -12.16 12.10
C GLY A 655 -6.20 -13.62 12.07
N VAL A 656 -6.10 -14.24 10.91
CA VAL A 656 -6.36 -15.66 10.68
C VAL A 656 -5.08 -16.42 10.38
N LEU A 657 -5.06 -17.69 10.77
CA LEU A 657 -4.13 -18.67 10.23
C LEU A 657 -4.89 -19.96 9.90
N PHE A 658 -4.85 -20.34 8.64
CA PHE A 658 -5.23 -21.67 8.16
C PHE A 658 -4.02 -22.38 7.59
N SER A 659 -3.99 -23.70 7.75
CA SER A 659 -2.97 -24.55 7.15
C SER A 659 -3.60 -25.74 6.45
N SER A 660 -2.98 -26.21 5.36
CA SER A 660 -3.34 -27.48 4.72
C SER A 660 -2.77 -28.70 5.45
N VAL A 661 -1.98 -28.51 6.50
CA VAL A 661 -1.42 -29.59 7.33
C VAL A 661 -1.58 -29.26 8.82
N PRO A 662 -1.72 -30.26 9.70
CA PRO A 662 -1.82 -30.02 11.14
C PRO A 662 -0.60 -29.32 11.72
N PHE A 663 -0.84 -28.32 12.58
CA PHE A 663 0.20 -27.57 13.30
C PHE A 663 -0.08 -27.58 14.80
N ALA A 664 0.99 -27.43 15.61
CA ALA A 664 0.95 -27.64 17.06
C ALA A 664 0.68 -26.36 17.86
N ALA A 665 1.07 -25.20 17.33
CA ALA A 665 0.99 -23.92 18.05
C ALA A 665 -0.43 -23.61 18.54
N GLY A 666 -0.59 -23.43 19.85
CA GLY A 666 -1.88 -23.05 20.45
C GLY A 666 -2.28 -21.60 20.20
N LYS A 667 -1.29 -20.69 20.22
CA LYS A 667 -1.44 -19.24 20.04
C LYS A 667 -0.40 -18.72 19.04
N PRO A 668 -0.52 -19.06 17.74
CA PRO A 668 0.44 -18.60 16.74
C PRO A 668 0.43 -17.07 16.67
N ASN A 669 1.58 -16.47 16.39
CA ASN A 669 1.72 -15.04 16.13
C ASN A 669 2.29 -14.79 14.73
N LEU A 670 2.02 -13.63 14.15
CA LEU A 670 2.50 -13.27 12.81
C LEU A 670 4.03 -13.37 12.67
N VAL A 671 4.78 -13.10 13.76
CA VAL A 671 6.25 -13.22 13.81
C VAL A 671 6.75 -14.65 13.55
N ASP A 672 5.90 -15.66 13.76
CA ASP A 672 6.20 -17.08 13.60
C ASP A 672 6.19 -17.55 12.13
N LEU A 673 5.56 -16.79 11.22
CA LEU A 673 5.36 -17.24 9.85
C LEU A 673 6.66 -17.31 9.04
N ALA A 674 7.58 -16.35 9.17
CA ALA A 674 8.88 -16.41 8.51
C ALA A 674 9.71 -17.64 8.95
N PRO A 675 9.91 -17.88 10.27
CA PRO A 675 10.53 -19.09 10.78
C PRO A 675 9.82 -20.37 10.33
N THR A 676 8.49 -20.38 10.29
CA THR A 676 7.67 -21.51 9.81
C THR A 676 7.99 -21.86 8.35
N VAL A 677 8.06 -20.87 7.47
CA VAL A 677 8.40 -21.10 6.05
C VAL A 677 9.80 -21.68 5.91
N LEU A 678 10.77 -21.18 6.69
CA LEU A 678 12.15 -21.70 6.67
C LEU A 678 12.22 -23.16 7.17
N ASP A 679 11.55 -23.47 8.29
CA ASP A 679 11.47 -24.81 8.86
C ASP A 679 10.85 -25.82 7.88
N LEU A 680 9.72 -25.47 7.26
CA LEU A 680 9.08 -26.30 6.24
C LEU A 680 10.01 -26.63 5.07
N LEU A 681 10.93 -25.73 4.72
CA LEU A 681 11.91 -25.91 3.65
C LEU A 681 13.23 -26.54 4.12
N GLY A 682 13.34 -26.92 5.39
CA GLY A 682 14.55 -27.49 5.98
C GLY A 682 15.71 -26.49 6.07
N LEU A 683 15.40 -25.20 6.18
CA LEU A 683 16.39 -24.13 6.29
C LEU A 683 16.55 -23.68 7.75
N PRO A 684 17.78 -23.41 8.21
CA PRO A 684 18.00 -22.94 9.57
C PRO A 684 17.38 -21.55 9.76
N ARG A 685 16.73 -21.35 10.91
CA ARG A 685 16.20 -20.06 11.35
C ARG A 685 17.38 -19.11 11.68
N PRO A 686 17.51 -17.95 11.01
CA PRO A 686 18.49 -16.94 11.37
C PRO A 686 18.35 -16.46 12.82
N ALA A 687 19.48 -16.21 13.50
CA ALA A 687 19.50 -15.84 14.92
C ALA A 687 18.76 -14.54 15.25
N HIS A 688 18.61 -13.62 14.29
CA HIS A 688 17.88 -12.37 14.51
C HIS A 688 16.37 -12.56 14.56
N MET A 689 15.82 -13.63 13.96
CA MET A 689 14.38 -13.89 14.02
C MET A 689 14.00 -14.25 15.46
N THR A 690 12.92 -13.67 15.96
CA THR A 690 12.43 -13.91 17.32
C THR A 690 11.29 -14.93 17.35
N GLY A 691 10.52 -15.03 16.26
CA GLY A 691 9.47 -16.04 16.12
C GLY A 691 10.00 -17.47 16.02
N ARG A 692 9.07 -18.43 16.06
CA ARG A 692 9.36 -19.87 16.02
C ARG A 692 8.45 -20.55 15.00
N SER A 693 8.81 -21.76 14.56
CA SER A 693 7.93 -22.50 13.64
C SER A 693 6.66 -22.94 14.38
N ILE A 694 5.49 -22.73 13.78
CA ILE A 694 4.21 -23.19 14.33
C ILE A 694 4.07 -24.73 14.39
N PHE A 695 4.99 -25.46 13.75
CA PHE A 695 5.08 -26.91 13.77
C PHE A 695 6.03 -27.45 14.85
N SER A 696 6.79 -26.58 15.50
CA SER A 696 7.55 -26.92 16.70
C SER A 696 6.61 -26.72 17.88
N GLY A 697 6.39 -27.73 18.72
CA GLY A 697 5.49 -27.60 19.87
C GLY A 697 5.93 -26.48 20.82
N ASP A 698 5.02 -26.02 21.70
CA ASP A 698 5.23 -24.91 22.64
C ASP A 698 6.32 -25.19 23.73
N GLY A 699 7.11 -26.26 23.59
CA GLY A 699 7.92 -26.89 24.64
C GLY A 699 9.42 -26.54 24.71
N GLU A 700 9.92 -25.53 23.98
CA GLU A 700 11.30 -25.03 24.18
C GLU A 700 11.28 -23.56 24.61
N ALA A 701 10.66 -23.27 25.75
CA ALA A 701 10.84 -22.01 26.45
C ALA A 701 12.13 -22.09 27.29
N ALA A 702 13.17 -21.39 26.86
CA ALA A 702 14.28 -20.92 27.69
C ALA A 702 14.42 -19.41 27.46
#